data_AF-A0A9W8Y370-F1
#
_entry.id   AF-A0A9W8Y370-F1
#
_cell.length_a   1.000
_cell.length_b   1.000
_cell.length_c   1.000
_cell.angle_alpha   90.00
_cell.angle_beta   90.00
_cell.angle_gamma   90.00
#
_symmetry.space_group_name_H-M   'P 1'
#
loop_
_entity.id
_entity.type
_entity.pdbx_description
1 polymer ?
#
loop_
_entity_poly.entity_id
_entity_poly.type
_entity_poly.pdbx_seq_one_letter_code
_entity_poly.pdbx_strand_id
1 'polypeptide(L)'
;MSSTKDLRVPRSSAVGYVNSPAICVNVGDDLEYKTFFVHEELICSRSDFFKNAMKEPWQEAEEHEVTLAGEEPETFSLYLELLYSNVLPVRGTESDVNSSEEYNKLSKLYVLAEMLMDDLTKNIVLAAILDRSQEAHSDGQLYYPGPTSIQIVYDRTPEGSAARRLLVDLYTTFGDETFKLAEHPDLPKDFFFDLAVNTITKRPTLADHNDLETELSLFKLKVASKIDYIAKIEIAMQGLRNENMRVSEELVEAEGEIQDLEFKMKKIREHYSTRDPDMAFEVSYNLENEQQFWDELDDIVSTRCQEEEIIDNSLRSFLNVTTNYKSEYLQTDYSVAKCIFRMLEGELFAAHKEYVRRQIVYCLLQEEDNPTLHIVAAFLLYDGRNSLDDVIFEMMHSEGTFPRLVELVQMQTVQEDTRLHQLLLELLYESSRIQRLNWEDFMAVNDSFIIYLLGIIEGVSDDAEDPYHYPVIRVLLVLNEQYLVASTNQQNAGRSGITNRVIKAISTHGMTYKTFGCNLILLLNRESETSLQLLILKVLYLIFGNPSTAEYFYTNDLHVLVDVILRNLIDLPHESPAASALRHTYLRVLNPILTNSQISKPPHYKREDLLRLLHLLVTSGNHFAPVDETTVRLVKRCTSVQWLQPPGTVTDDASPTNGHSTTNSPIEYMANGQKELARRALGMSVQGGGESSTSVLEIATHTEKPGVQTPSLGKAVQ
;
A
#
# COMPACT_ATOMS: atom_id res chain seq x y z
N MET A 1 7.05 -41.13 8.10
CA MET A 1 7.30 -42.58 8.09
C MET A 1 5.98 -43.27 7.78
N SER A 2 5.90 -44.09 6.74
CA SER A 2 4.67 -44.84 6.44
C SER A 2 4.42 -45.90 7.50
N SER A 3 3.22 -45.92 8.07
CA SER A 3 2.76 -47.00 8.95
C SER A 3 2.58 -48.26 8.11
N THR A 4 3.54 -49.18 8.18
CA THR A 4 3.49 -50.45 7.46
C THR A 4 2.37 -51.30 8.05
N LYS A 5 1.23 -51.34 7.34
CA LYS A 5 0.05 -52.13 7.70
C LYS A 5 0.47 -53.60 7.84
N ASP A 6 0.33 -54.17 9.05
CA ASP A 6 0.74 -55.57 9.27
C ASP A 6 -0.13 -56.50 8.43
N LEU A 7 0.51 -57.21 7.49
CA LEU A 7 -0.16 -58.13 6.55
C LEU A 7 -0.66 -59.41 7.24
N ARG A 8 -0.31 -59.64 8.51
CA ARG A 8 -0.64 -60.85 9.27
C ARG A 8 -1.87 -60.63 10.14
N VAL A 9 -3.03 -60.50 9.51
CA VAL A 9 -4.33 -60.44 10.21
C VAL A 9 -4.81 -61.86 10.61
N PRO A 10 -5.59 -62.01 11.70
CA PRO A 10 -6.26 -63.27 12.02
C PRO A 10 -7.12 -63.78 10.85
N ARG A 11 -7.29 -65.11 10.72
CA ARG A 11 -8.12 -65.67 9.62
C ARG A 11 -9.60 -65.25 9.71
N SER A 12 -10.09 -64.93 10.90
CA SER A 12 -11.41 -64.30 11.14
C SER A 12 -11.50 -62.84 10.69
N SER A 13 -10.37 -62.21 10.36
CA SER A 13 -10.24 -60.85 9.87
C SER A 13 -9.80 -60.80 8.40
N ALA A 14 -9.48 -61.94 7.79
CA ALA A 14 -9.41 -62.10 6.35
C ALA A 14 -10.83 -62.16 5.78
N VAL A 15 -11.05 -61.59 4.60
CA VAL A 15 -12.40 -61.22 4.15
C VAL A 15 -13.26 -62.46 3.89
N GLY A 16 -14.39 -62.57 4.60
CA GLY A 16 -15.25 -63.77 4.64
C GLY A 16 -16.09 -64.02 3.39
N TYR A 17 -16.27 -62.98 2.56
CA TYR A 17 -17.24 -62.94 1.45
C TYR A 17 -17.11 -64.05 0.42
N VAL A 18 -15.97 -64.73 0.34
CA VAL A 18 -15.70 -65.80 -0.64
C VAL A 18 -16.65 -66.99 -0.48
N ASN A 19 -17.33 -67.12 0.67
CA ASN A 19 -18.36 -68.14 0.91
C ASN A 19 -19.80 -67.59 0.88
N SER A 20 -19.98 -66.28 0.65
CA SER A 20 -21.30 -65.66 0.50
C SER A 20 -21.87 -65.93 -0.90
N PRO A 21 -23.21 -65.97 -1.06
CA PRO A 21 -23.82 -66.12 -2.37
C PRO A 21 -23.47 -64.93 -3.29
N ALA A 22 -23.62 -65.12 -4.60
CA ALA A 22 -23.46 -64.04 -5.57
C ALA A 22 -24.82 -63.42 -5.92
N ILE A 23 -24.91 -62.10 -5.89
CA ILE A 23 -26.04 -61.31 -6.40
C ILE A 23 -25.87 -61.13 -7.91
N CYS A 24 -26.98 -61.22 -8.65
CA CYS A 24 -27.08 -60.80 -10.04
C CYS A 24 -27.29 -59.29 -10.10
N VAL A 25 -26.42 -58.55 -10.80
CA VAL A 25 -26.59 -57.10 -10.99
C VAL A 25 -26.70 -56.77 -12.47
N ASN A 26 -27.86 -56.30 -12.88
CA ASN A 26 -28.15 -55.88 -14.25
C ASN A 26 -27.94 -54.39 -14.39
N VAL A 27 -27.17 -53.95 -15.37
CA VAL A 27 -26.76 -52.55 -15.54
C VAL A 27 -27.03 -52.11 -16.98
N GLY A 28 -27.58 -50.91 -17.11
CA GLY A 28 -27.86 -50.26 -18.40
C GLY A 28 -29.24 -50.57 -18.97
N ASP A 29 -29.56 -49.85 -20.05
CA ASP A 29 -30.86 -49.89 -20.73
C ASP A 29 -30.80 -50.80 -21.98
N ASP A 30 -31.94 -51.04 -22.64
CA ASP A 30 -32.13 -51.99 -23.75
C ASP A 30 -31.09 -51.94 -24.91
N LEU A 31 -30.35 -50.84 -25.05
CA LEU A 31 -29.32 -50.64 -26.09
C LEU A 31 -27.89 -50.99 -25.61
N GLU A 32 -27.59 -50.85 -24.32
CA GLU A 32 -26.28 -51.11 -23.71
C GLU A 32 -26.45 -51.80 -22.34
N TYR A 33 -27.01 -53.00 -22.36
CA TYR A 33 -27.31 -53.80 -21.17
C TYR A 33 -26.21 -54.84 -20.87
N LYS A 34 -25.85 -55.02 -19.59
CA LYS A 34 -24.90 -56.05 -19.15
C LYS A 34 -25.20 -56.55 -17.73
N THR A 35 -25.15 -57.87 -17.56
CA THR A 35 -25.26 -58.55 -16.26
C THR A 35 -23.88 -58.80 -15.65
N PHE A 36 -23.77 -58.58 -14.34
CA PHE A 36 -22.58 -58.83 -13.52
C PHE A 36 -22.93 -59.71 -12.32
N PHE A 37 -21.93 -60.41 -11.77
CA PHE A 37 -22.08 -61.25 -10.57
C PHE A 37 -21.10 -60.80 -9.48
N VAL A 38 -21.61 -60.55 -8.27
CA VAL A 38 -20.82 -60.03 -7.15
C VAL A 38 -21.19 -60.71 -5.84
N HIS A 39 -20.20 -61.03 -5.01
CA HIS A 39 -20.42 -61.66 -3.70
C HIS A 39 -21.22 -60.71 -2.78
N GLU A 40 -22.31 -61.22 -2.21
CA GLU A 40 -23.27 -60.44 -1.40
C GLU A 40 -22.59 -59.76 -0.20
N GLU A 41 -21.86 -60.51 0.62
CA GLU A 41 -21.16 -59.92 1.78
C GLU A 41 -20.14 -58.86 1.36
N LEU A 42 -19.50 -59.00 0.18
CA LEU A 42 -18.53 -58.02 -0.28
C LEU A 42 -19.21 -56.70 -0.62
N ILE A 43 -20.22 -56.70 -1.47
CA ILE A 43 -20.88 -55.47 -1.90
C ILE A 43 -21.75 -54.86 -0.80
N CYS A 44 -22.47 -55.66 -0.02
CA CYS A 44 -23.26 -55.18 1.12
C CYS A 44 -22.41 -54.72 2.32
N SER A 45 -21.13 -55.10 2.41
CA SER A 45 -20.19 -54.50 3.39
C SER A 45 -19.75 -53.08 3.02
N ARG A 46 -19.94 -52.67 1.75
CA ARG A 46 -19.41 -51.44 1.16
C ARG A 46 -20.50 -50.45 0.75
N SER A 47 -21.63 -50.95 0.26
CA SER A 47 -22.77 -50.18 -0.23
C SER A 47 -23.96 -50.38 0.71
N ASP A 48 -24.38 -49.29 1.37
CA ASP A 48 -25.63 -49.31 2.14
C ASP A 48 -26.87 -49.46 1.23
N PHE A 49 -26.78 -49.08 -0.05
CA PHE A 49 -27.83 -49.37 -1.06
C PHE A 49 -28.04 -50.88 -1.21
N PHE A 50 -27.01 -51.64 -1.58
CA PHE A 50 -27.13 -53.09 -1.75
C PHE A 50 -27.52 -53.79 -0.45
N LYS A 51 -26.95 -53.36 0.68
CA LYS A 51 -27.31 -53.86 2.02
C LYS A 51 -28.76 -53.55 2.43
N ASN A 52 -29.40 -52.56 1.82
CA ASN A 52 -30.83 -52.27 2.02
C ASN A 52 -31.70 -53.03 1.03
N ALA A 53 -31.29 -53.15 -0.24
CA ALA A 53 -31.98 -53.96 -1.26
C ALA A 53 -32.02 -55.46 -0.89
N MET A 54 -30.94 -56.00 -0.31
CA MET A 54 -30.84 -57.40 0.15
C MET A 54 -31.51 -57.67 1.51
N LYS A 55 -32.46 -56.83 1.95
CA LYS A 55 -33.28 -57.10 3.16
C LYS A 55 -34.69 -57.48 2.78
N GLU A 56 -35.27 -58.44 3.49
CA GLU A 56 -36.72 -58.64 3.43
C GLU A 56 -37.47 -57.36 3.89
N PRO A 57 -38.59 -56.97 3.25
CA PRO A 57 -39.36 -57.72 2.25
C PRO A 57 -39.18 -57.19 0.81
N TRP A 58 -37.99 -56.74 0.42
CA TRP A 58 -37.73 -56.26 -0.95
C TRP A 58 -37.63 -57.43 -1.94
N GLN A 59 -38.16 -57.26 -3.15
CA GLN A 59 -38.19 -58.31 -4.18
C GLN A 59 -36.78 -58.73 -4.60
N GLU A 60 -35.87 -57.75 -4.63
CA GLU A 60 -34.45 -57.89 -4.90
C GLU A 60 -33.75 -58.88 -3.94
N ALA A 61 -34.22 -58.97 -2.69
CA ALA A 61 -33.74 -59.93 -1.70
C ALA A 61 -34.29 -61.36 -1.95
N GLU A 62 -35.51 -61.49 -2.44
CA GLU A 62 -36.11 -62.80 -2.78
C GLU A 62 -35.51 -63.38 -4.07
N GLU A 63 -35.23 -62.53 -5.05
CA GLU A 63 -34.71 -62.91 -6.37
C GLU A 63 -33.17 -62.95 -6.42
N HIS A 64 -32.48 -62.38 -5.43
CA HIS A 64 -31.03 -62.10 -5.44
C HIS A 64 -30.58 -61.36 -6.72
N GLU A 65 -31.43 -60.45 -7.21
CA GLU A 65 -31.26 -59.72 -8.45
C GLU A 65 -31.55 -58.23 -8.25
N VAL A 66 -30.65 -57.37 -8.72
CA VAL A 66 -30.74 -55.90 -8.59
C VAL A 66 -30.53 -55.27 -9.96
N THR A 67 -31.40 -54.34 -10.34
CA THR A 67 -31.31 -53.66 -11.65
C THR A 67 -30.97 -52.17 -11.47
N LEU A 68 -29.91 -51.73 -12.13
CA LEU A 68 -29.41 -50.35 -12.19
C LEU A 68 -29.67 -49.78 -13.59
N ALA A 69 -30.94 -49.42 -13.85
CA ALA A 69 -31.35 -48.79 -15.11
C ALA A 69 -30.80 -47.35 -15.21
N GLY A 70 -30.43 -46.91 -16.42
CA GLY A 70 -29.80 -45.61 -16.65
C GLY A 70 -28.34 -45.47 -16.17
N GLU A 71 -27.69 -46.55 -15.72
CA GLU A 71 -26.26 -46.57 -15.40
C GLU A 71 -25.43 -47.26 -16.48
N GLU A 72 -24.20 -46.80 -16.72
CA GLU A 72 -23.33 -47.37 -17.76
C GLU A 72 -22.64 -48.66 -17.29
N PRO A 73 -22.71 -49.77 -18.05
CA PRO A 73 -22.01 -51.01 -17.74
C PRO A 73 -20.51 -50.87 -17.51
N GLU A 74 -19.84 -49.97 -18.22
CA GLU A 74 -18.39 -49.74 -18.08
C GLU A 74 -18.05 -49.11 -16.73
N THR A 75 -18.86 -48.15 -16.27
CA THR A 75 -18.69 -47.50 -14.97
C THR A 75 -18.93 -48.50 -13.82
N PHE A 76 -19.90 -49.40 -13.95
CA PHE A 76 -20.09 -50.47 -12.96
C PHE A 76 -19.00 -51.56 -13.01
N SER A 77 -18.44 -51.86 -14.19
CA SER A 77 -17.25 -52.73 -14.31
C SER A 77 -16.07 -52.16 -13.51
N LEU A 78 -15.81 -50.86 -13.67
CA LEU A 78 -14.74 -50.15 -12.93
C LEU A 78 -14.99 -50.13 -11.41
N TYR A 79 -16.25 -50.00 -10.99
CA TYR A 79 -16.64 -50.14 -9.58
C TYR A 79 -16.30 -51.54 -9.02
N LEU A 80 -16.61 -52.60 -9.76
CA LEU A 80 -16.30 -53.98 -9.35
C LEU A 80 -14.79 -54.25 -9.36
N GLU A 81 -14.06 -53.75 -10.35
CA GLU A 81 -12.60 -53.87 -10.42
C GLU A 81 -11.95 -53.26 -9.17
N LEU A 82 -12.39 -52.08 -8.74
CA LEU A 82 -11.97 -51.47 -7.48
C LEU A 82 -12.40 -52.29 -6.26
N LEU A 83 -13.66 -52.75 -6.21
CA LEU A 83 -14.22 -53.53 -5.09
C LEU A 83 -13.46 -54.84 -4.82
N TYR A 84 -13.01 -55.53 -5.87
CA TYR A 84 -12.28 -56.80 -5.76
C TYR A 84 -10.77 -56.63 -5.62
N SER A 85 -10.16 -55.73 -6.41
CA SER A 85 -8.69 -55.61 -6.46
C SER A 85 -8.12 -54.60 -5.47
N ASN A 86 -8.95 -53.67 -4.96
CA ASN A 86 -8.50 -52.47 -4.25
C ASN A 86 -7.49 -51.63 -5.07
N VAL A 87 -7.61 -51.67 -6.40
CA VAL A 87 -6.84 -50.89 -7.38
C VAL A 87 -7.84 -50.24 -8.35
N LEU A 88 -7.56 -49.01 -8.79
CA LEU A 88 -8.42 -48.25 -9.70
C LEU A 88 -7.74 -48.10 -11.08
N PRO A 89 -8.08 -48.93 -12.08
CA PRO A 89 -7.38 -48.99 -13.37
C PRO A 89 -7.86 -47.90 -14.36
N VAL A 90 -7.71 -46.62 -13.99
CA VAL A 90 -8.14 -45.48 -14.82
C VAL A 90 -7.05 -44.87 -15.70
N ARG A 91 -5.77 -45.14 -15.41
CA ARG A 91 -4.63 -44.58 -16.16
C ARG A 91 -4.55 -45.15 -17.57
N GLY A 92 -4.51 -44.26 -18.57
CA GLY A 92 -4.33 -44.62 -19.98
C GLY A 92 -2.93 -45.16 -20.29
N THR A 93 -2.80 -45.87 -21.43
CA THR A 93 -1.53 -46.48 -21.87
C THR A 93 -0.63 -45.57 -22.72
N GLU A 94 -1.14 -44.41 -23.17
CA GLU A 94 -0.42 -43.43 -24.00
C GLU A 94 -0.58 -42.02 -23.43
N SER A 95 0.46 -41.20 -23.55
CA SER A 95 0.80 -40.21 -22.51
C SER A 95 0.12 -38.84 -22.57
N ASP A 96 -0.55 -38.44 -23.67
CA ASP A 96 -0.75 -37.00 -23.97
C ASP A 96 -2.13 -36.55 -24.48
N VAL A 97 -3.13 -37.45 -24.54
CA VAL A 97 -4.47 -37.10 -25.07
C VAL A 97 -5.59 -37.35 -24.05
N ASN A 98 -5.33 -38.11 -22.97
CA ASN A 98 -6.40 -38.77 -22.21
C ASN A 98 -6.69 -38.28 -20.78
N SER A 99 -6.13 -37.13 -20.37
CA SER A 99 -6.43 -36.53 -19.06
C SER A 99 -7.94 -36.28 -18.85
N SER A 100 -8.63 -35.79 -19.87
CA SER A 100 -10.08 -35.55 -19.84
C SER A 100 -10.91 -36.84 -19.74
N GLU A 101 -10.51 -37.91 -20.44
CA GLU A 101 -11.21 -39.21 -20.38
C GLU A 101 -11.07 -39.87 -18.99
N GLU A 102 -9.88 -39.78 -18.40
CA GLU A 102 -9.59 -40.25 -17.04
C GLU A 102 -10.45 -39.53 -15.99
N TYR A 103 -10.53 -38.20 -16.05
CA TYR A 103 -11.43 -37.43 -15.17
C TYR A 103 -12.91 -37.75 -15.41
N ASN A 104 -13.35 -37.95 -16.66
CA ASN A 104 -14.73 -38.32 -16.94
C ASN A 104 -15.09 -39.69 -16.36
N LYS A 105 -14.20 -40.69 -16.46
CA LYS A 105 -14.37 -42.02 -15.81
C LYS A 105 -14.44 -41.91 -14.29
N LEU A 106 -13.58 -41.09 -13.69
CA LEU A 106 -13.60 -40.82 -12.24
C LEU A 106 -14.90 -40.12 -11.81
N SER A 107 -15.35 -39.08 -12.53
CA SER A 107 -16.63 -38.40 -12.23
C SER A 107 -17.83 -39.35 -12.30
N LYS A 108 -17.92 -40.20 -13.33
CA LYS A 108 -19.00 -41.21 -13.45
C LYS A 108 -18.96 -42.21 -12.29
N LEU A 109 -17.78 -42.70 -11.93
CA LEU A 109 -17.61 -43.64 -10.81
C LEU A 109 -17.97 -43.01 -9.46
N TYR A 110 -17.68 -41.72 -9.25
CA TYR A 110 -18.13 -41.00 -8.05
C TYR A 110 -19.66 -40.95 -7.97
N VAL A 111 -20.33 -40.55 -9.07
CA VAL A 111 -21.79 -40.47 -9.14
C VAL A 111 -22.44 -41.82 -8.84
N LEU A 112 -21.93 -42.89 -9.46
CA LEU A 112 -22.36 -44.26 -9.18
C LEU A 112 -22.18 -44.62 -7.69
N ALA A 113 -21.04 -44.28 -7.10
CA ALA A 113 -20.78 -44.54 -5.67
C ALA A 113 -21.65 -43.70 -4.72
N GLU A 114 -22.08 -42.50 -5.12
CA GLU A 114 -23.06 -41.67 -4.39
C GLU A 114 -24.45 -42.33 -4.42
N MET A 115 -24.90 -42.79 -5.59
CA MET A 115 -26.16 -43.55 -5.72
C MET A 115 -26.12 -44.87 -4.93
N LEU A 116 -25.00 -45.58 -4.98
CA LEU A 116 -24.79 -46.83 -4.24
C LEU A 116 -24.51 -46.63 -2.75
N MET A 117 -24.44 -45.40 -2.24
CA MET A 117 -24.14 -45.10 -0.83
C MET A 117 -22.84 -45.79 -0.35
N ASP A 118 -21.77 -45.72 -1.14
CA ASP A 118 -20.45 -46.29 -0.83
C ASP A 118 -19.42 -45.18 -0.57
N ASP A 119 -19.34 -44.76 0.70
CA ASP A 119 -18.44 -43.71 1.15
C ASP A 119 -16.96 -44.05 0.94
N LEU A 120 -16.57 -45.33 1.00
CA LEU A 120 -15.18 -45.71 0.77
C LEU A 120 -14.81 -45.55 -0.72
N THR A 121 -15.71 -45.88 -1.65
CA THR A 121 -15.46 -45.62 -3.08
C THR A 121 -15.41 -44.13 -3.37
N LYS A 122 -16.36 -43.34 -2.83
CA LYS A 122 -16.33 -41.88 -2.98
C LYS A 122 -14.98 -41.31 -2.51
N ASN A 123 -14.49 -41.71 -1.34
CA ASN A 123 -13.20 -41.26 -0.83
C ASN A 123 -12.00 -41.71 -1.70
N ILE A 124 -12.01 -42.93 -2.24
CA ILE A 124 -10.96 -43.41 -3.16
C ILE A 124 -10.95 -42.62 -4.47
N VAL A 125 -12.13 -42.32 -5.02
CA VAL A 125 -12.25 -41.56 -6.27
C VAL A 125 -11.83 -40.10 -6.08
N LEU A 126 -12.21 -39.46 -4.98
CA LEU A 126 -11.73 -38.11 -4.64
C LEU A 126 -10.19 -38.08 -4.50
N ALA A 127 -9.59 -39.09 -3.87
CA ALA A 127 -8.14 -39.23 -3.78
C ALA A 127 -7.50 -39.42 -5.16
N ALA A 128 -8.08 -40.26 -6.04
CA ALA A 128 -7.57 -40.47 -7.39
C ALA A 128 -7.66 -39.21 -8.28
N ILE A 129 -8.73 -38.41 -8.15
CA ILE A 129 -8.84 -37.10 -8.83
C ILE A 129 -7.75 -36.14 -8.32
N LEU A 130 -7.50 -36.10 -7.01
CA LEU A 130 -6.45 -35.29 -6.40
C LEU A 130 -5.04 -35.72 -6.86
N ASP A 131 -4.73 -37.02 -6.79
CA ASP A 131 -3.46 -37.57 -7.25
C ASP A 131 -3.25 -37.23 -8.74
N ARG A 132 -4.28 -37.40 -9.58
CA ARG A 132 -4.20 -37.09 -11.01
C ARG A 132 -3.98 -35.59 -11.29
N SER A 133 -4.55 -34.71 -10.47
CA SER A 133 -4.37 -33.25 -10.60
C SER A 133 -2.96 -32.76 -10.28
N GLN A 134 -2.12 -33.59 -9.67
CA GLN A 134 -0.72 -33.29 -9.36
C GLN A 134 0.26 -33.92 -10.38
N GLU A 135 -0.23 -34.70 -11.34
CA GLU A 135 0.59 -35.35 -12.38
C GLU A 135 0.68 -34.50 -13.66
N ALA A 136 1.87 -33.94 -13.90
CA ALA A 136 2.17 -33.20 -15.14
C ALA A 136 2.14 -34.11 -16.38
N HIS A 137 1.63 -33.58 -17.49
CA HIS A 137 1.68 -34.22 -18.82
C HIS A 137 3.08 -34.13 -19.45
N SER A 138 3.30 -34.71 -20.64
CA SER A 138 4.64 -34.64 -21.27
C SER A 138 5.03 -33.22 -21.71
N ASP A 139 4.05 -32.34 -21.90
CA ASP A 139 4.25 -30.90 -22.16
C ASP A 139 4.64 -30.10 -20.89
N GLY A 140 4.66 -30.75 -19.73
CA GLY A 140 4.96 -30.16 -18.43
C GLY A 140 3.80 -29.43 -17.77
N GLN A 141 2.59 -29.44 -18.36
CA GLN A 141 1.42 -28.75 -17.82
C GLN A 141 0.58 -29.66 -16.90
N LEU A 142 -0.16 -29.03 -15.99
CA LEU A 142 -1.15 -29.70 -15.14
C LEU A 142 -2.54 -29.56 -15.78
N TYR A 143 -3.29 -30.66 -15.81
CA TYR A 143 -4.63 -30.71 -16.36
C TYR A 143 -5.65 -31.05 -15.28
N TYR A 144 -6.81 -30.41 -15.35
CA TYR A 144 -7.88 -30.48 -14.34
C TYR A 144 -9.20 -30.99 -14.97
N PRO A 145 -10.17 -31.44 -14.15
CA PRO A 145 -11.44 -31.97 -14.65
C PRO A 145 -12.18 -30.96 -15.55
N GLY A 146 -12.52 -31.35 -16.78
CA GLY A 146 -13.10 -30.44 -17.77
C GLY A 146 -14.62 -30.24 -17.64
N PRO A 147 -15.24 -29.47 -18.57
CA PRO A 147 -16.67 -29.17 -18.54
C PRO A 147 -17.59 -30.40 -18.43
N THR A 148 -17.27 -31.48 -19.15
CA THR A 148 -18.00 -32.75 -19.08
C THR A 148 -17.93 -33.38 -17.68
N SER A 149 -16.76 -33.34 -17.03
CA SER A 149 -16.55 -33.88 -15.69
C SER A 149 -17.34 -33.11 -14.63
N ILE A 150 -17.45 -31.78 -14.80
CA ILE A 150 -18.30 -30.90 -13.97
C ILE A 150 -19.77 -31.26 -14.15
N GLN A 151 -20.24 -31.33 -15.40
CA GLN A 151 -21.64 -31.62 -15.71
C GLN A 151 -22.08 -32.97 -15.11
N ILE A 152 -21.29 -34.04 -15.31
CA ILE A 152 -21.57 -35.37 -14.75
C ILE A 152 -21.78 -35.31 -13.22
N VAL A 153 -20.92 -34.59 -12.50
CA VAL A 153 -21.00 -34.49 -11.03
C VAL A 153 -22.19 -33.63 -10.59
N TYR A 154 -22.44 -32.50 -11.24
CA TYR A 154 -23.51 -31.59 -10.82
C TYR A 154 -24.91 -32.12 -11.17
N ASP A 155 -25.09 -32.78 -12.31
CA ASP A 155 -26.40 -33.26 -12.76
C ASP A 155 -26.93 -34.42 -11.89
N ARG A 156 -26.04 -35.19 -11.22
CA ARG A 156 -26.41 -36.44 -10.51
C ARG A 156 -25.88 -36.56 -9.07
N THR A 157 -25.40 -35.49 -8.44
CA THR A 157 -25.09 -35.45 -6.99
C THR A 157 -25.85 -34.34 -6.26
N PRO A 158 -26.18 -34.50 -4.96
CA PRO A 158 -26.89 -33.48 -4.19
C PRO A 158 -26.01 -32.25 -3.85
N GLU A 159 -26.65 -31.15 -3.46
CA GLU A 159 -26.00 -29.99 -2.86
C GLU A 159 -25.12 -30.42 -1.67
N GLY A 160 -23.93 -29.80 -1.53
CA GLY A 160 -22.97 -30.13 -0.47
C GLY A 160 -22.10 -31.39 -0.71
N SER A 161 -22.36 -32.13 -1.79
CA SER A 161 -21.55 -33.29 -2.23
C SER A 161 -20.04 -33.02 -2.19
N ALA A 162 -19.27 -34.01 -1.75
CA ALA A 162 -17.82 -33.88 -1.63
C ALA A 162 -17.13 -33.74 -3.00
N ALA A 163 -17.68 -34.32 -4.07
CA ALA A 163 -17.16 -34.12 -5.43
C ALA A 163 -17.43 -32.70 -5.95
N ARG A 164 -18.62 -32.12 -5.72
CA ARG A 164 -18.91 -30.72 -6.06
C ARG A 164 -17.89 -29.78 -5.38
N ARG A 165 -17.66 -29.98 -4.08
CA ARG A 165 -16.65 -29.23 -3.31
C ARG A 165 -15.23 -29.43 -3.86
N LEU A 166 -14.81 -30.67 -4.17
CA LEU A 166 -13.48 -30.92 -4.74
C LEU A 166 -13.27 -30.22 -6.10
N LEU A 167 -14.25 -30.29 -7.01
CA LEU A 167 -14.16 -29.61 -8.31
C LEU A 167 -14.00 -28.10 -8.13
N VAL A 168 -14.86 -27.51 -7.30
CA VAL A 168 -14.81 -26.08 -6.97
C VAL A 168 -13.52 -25.72 -6.23
N ASP A 169 -12.96 -26.62 -5.43
CA ASP A 169 -11.68 -26.44 -4.75
C ASP A 169 -10.50 -26.42 -5.72
N LEU A 170 -10.46 -27.35 -6.69
CA LEU A 170 -9.42 -27.38 -7.73
C LEU A 170 -9.46 -26.10 -8.58
N TYR A 171 -10.65 -25.69 -9.03
CA TYR A 171 -10.83 -24.48 -9.84
C TYR A 171 -10.50 -23.19 -9.09
N THR A 172 -10.77 -23.09 -7.78
CA THR A 172 -10.42 -21.89 -6.99
C THR A 172 -8.96 -21.82 -6.57
N THR A 173 -8.27 -22.97 -6.45
CA THR A 173 -6.86 -23.02 -6.02
C THR A 173 -5.89 -23.00 -7.19
N PHE A 174 -6.26 -23.55 -8.35
CA PHE A 174 -5.37 -23.68 -9.52
C PHE A 174 -5.91 -23.04 -10.81
N GLY A 175 -7.10 -22.44 -10.78
CA GLY A 175 -7.74 -21.84 -11.95
C GLY A 175 -7.06 -20.56 -12.42
N ASP A 176 -6.83 -20.48 -13.73
CA ASP A 176 -6.35 -19.30 -14.44
C ASP A 176 -7.12 -19.10 -15.78
N GLU A 177 -6.65 -18.19 -16.64
CA GLU A 177 -7.28 -17.91 -17.93
C GLU A 177 -7.31 -19.12 -18.89
N THR A 178 -6.46 -20.13 -18.71
CA THR A 178 -6.42 -21.32 -19.57
C THR A 178 -7.66 -22.19 -19.46
N PHE A 179 -8.37 -22.12 -18.32
CA PHE A 179 -9.59 -22.89 -18.05
C PHE A 179 -10.81 -22.43 -18.87
N LYS A 180 -10.75 -21.25 -19.51
CA LYS A 180 -11.72 -20.79 -20.52
C LYS A 180 -13.21 -20.90 -20.13
N LEU A 181 -13.53 -20.74 -18.84
CA LEU A 181 -14.90 -20.85 -18.31
C LEU A 181 -15.93 -20.00 -19.07
N ALA A 182 -15.53 -18.83 -19.58
CA ALA A 182 -16.37 -17.95 -20.38
C ALA A 182 -16.78 -18.52 -21.75
N GLU A 183 -16.06 -19.51 -22.28
CA GLU A 183 -16.40 -20.23 -23.51
C GLU A 183 -17.44 -21.34 -23.29
N HIS A 184 -17.81 -21.63 -22.04
CA HIS A 184 -18.74 -22.70 -21.64
C HIS A 184 -19.92 -22.20 -20.79
N PRO A 185 -20.79 -21.31 -21.33
CA PRO A 185 -21.93 -20.74 -20.60
C PRO A 185 -23.03 -21.76 -20.25
N ASP A 186 -23.04 -22.92 -20.91
CA ASP A 186 -24.02 -24.00 -20.70
C ASP A 186 -23.69 -24.90 -19.49
N LEU A 187 -22.59 -24.63 -18.77
CA LEU A 187 -22.25 -25.33 -17.54
C LEU A 187 -23.33 -25.13 -16.44
N PRO A 188 -23.48 -26.10 -15.51
CA PRO A 188 -24.46 -26.02 -14.42
C PRO A 188 -24.38 -24.70 -13.63
N LYS A 189 -25.52 -24.02 -13.47
CA LYS A 189 -25.56 -22.71 -12.79
C LYS A 189 -25.12 -22.80 -11.33
N ASP A 190 -25.43 -23.91 -10.68
CA ASP A 190 -25.00 -24.21 -9.31
C ASP A 190 -23.48 -24.29 -9.21
N PHE A 191 -22.78 -24.78 -10.23
CA PHE A 191 -21.30 -24.80 -10.24
C PHE A 191 -20.74 -23.38 -10.27
N PHE A 192 -21.28 -22.48 -11.10
CA PHE A 192 -20.85 -21.07 -11.08
C PHE A 192 -21.18 -20.37 -9.76
N PHE A 193 -22.29 -20.72 -9.11
CA PHE A 193 -22.66 -20.20 -7.79
C PHE A 193 -21.68 -20.69 -6.71
N ASP A 194 -21.46 -22.01 -6.61
CA ASP A 194 -20.52 -22.62 -5.67
C ASP A 194 -19.09 -22.09 -5.89
N LEU A 195 -18.69 -21.94 -7.16
CA LEU A 195 -17.39 -21.37 -7.55
C LEU A 195 -17.25 -19.92 -7.10
N ALA A 196 -18.26 -19.08 -7.31
CA ALA A 196 -18.25 -17.69 -6.85
C ALA A 196 -18.18 -17.59 -5.33
N VAL A 197 -18.94 -18.42 -4.60
CA VAL A 197 -18.91 -18.49 -3.14
C VAL A 197 -17.54 -18.95 -2.64
N ASN A 198 -16.97 -20.04 -3.17
CA ASN A 198 -15.68 -20.55 -2.72
C ASN A 198 -14.52 -19.62 -3.12
N THR A 199 -14.64 -18.89 -4.24
CA THR A 199 -13.69 -17.85 -4.62
C THR A 199 -13.68 -16.73 -3.58
N ILE A 200 -14.85 -16.33 -3.04
CA ILE A 200 -14.93 -15.31 -1.99
C ILE A 200 -14.35 -15.81 -0.65
N THR A 201 -14.49 -17.10 -0.33
CA THR A 201 -13.94 -17.67 0.93
C THR A 201 -12.46 -18.00 0.87
N LYS A 202 -11.92 -18.36 -0.30
CA LYS A 202 -10.49 -18.64 -0.50
C LYS A 202 -9.66 -17.46 -0.95
N ARG A 203 -10.28 -16.44 -1.57
CA ARG A 203 -9.63 -15.17 -1.84
C ARG A 203 -9.02 -14.71 -0.52
N PRO A 204 -7.70 -14.52 -0.44
CA PRO A 204 -7.10 -13.90 0.72
C PRO A 204 -7.82 -12.56 0.90
N THR A 205 -8.41 -12.35 2.08
CA THR A 205 -8.95 -11.04 2.40
C THR A 205 -7.82 -10.01 2.29
N LEU A 206 -8.15 -8.73 2.13
CA LEU A 206 -7.10 -7.72 2.15
C LEU A 206 -6.43 -7.68 3.55
N ALA A 207 -7.24 -8.03 4.56
CA ALA A 207 -6.77 -8.57 5.83
C ALA A 207 -5.68 -9.63 5.59
N ASP A 208 -6.01 -10.78 5.00
CA ASP A 208 -5.07 -11.83 4.49
C ASP A 208 -4.05 -11.38 3.41
N HIS A 209 -3.32 -10.28 3.58
CA HIS A 209 -2.11 -9.97 2.81
C HIS A 209 -0.95 -9.34 3.63
N ASN A 210 -1.06 -9.29 4.95
CA ASN A 210 -0.36 -8.34 5.80
C ASN A 210 0.21 -8.81 7.16
N ASP A 211 -0.14 -9.96 7.72
CA ASP A 211 0.55 -10.56 8.88
C ASP A 211 1.84 -11.32 8.49
N LEU A 212 2.06 -11.54 7.19
CA LEU A 212 3.16 -12.07 6.37
C LEU A 212 3.73 -10.96 5.51
N GLU A 213 3.03 -9.86 5.22
CA GLU A 213 3.79 -8.61 5.05
C GLU A 213 4.52 -8.32 6.38
N THR A 214 3.87 -8.58 7.52
CA THR A 214 4.47 -8.49 8.86
C THR A 214 5.40 -9.67 9.18
N GLU A 215 5.14 -10.91 8.77
CA GLU A 215 5.99 -12.08 9.04
C GLU A 215 7.23 -12.05 8.15
N LEU A 216 7.09 -11.63 6.88
CA LEU A 216 8.20 -11.27 6.00
C LEU A 216 8.99 -10.08 6.58
N SER A 217 8.33 -9.10 7.19
CA SER A 217 9.02 -8.00 7.89
C SER A 217 9.76 -8.49 9.15
N LEU A 218 9.19 -9.41 9.90
CA LEU A 218 9.81 -10.08 11.05
C LEU A 218 10.98 -10.98 10.61
N PHE A 219 10.88 -11.61 9.44
CA PHE A 219 11.93 -12.40 8.81
C PHE A 219 13.06 -11.50 8.30
N LYS A 220 12.74 -10.39 7.62
CA LYS A 220 13.69 -9.31 7.27
C LYS A 220 14.41 -8.78 8.51
N LEU A 221 13.70 -8.59 9.63
CA LEU A 221 14.28 -8.11 10.89
C LEU A 221 15.22 -9.14 11.55
N LYS A 222 14.87 -10.44 11.48
CA LYS A 222 15.78 -11.54 11.88
C LYS A 222 17.04 -11.60 11.00
N VAL A 223 16.91 -11.37 9.69
CA VAL A 223 18.05 -11.28 8.76
C VAL A 223 18.92 -10.06 9.09
N ALA A 224 18.33 -8.88 9.30
CA ALA A 224 19.04 -7.67 9.72
C ALA A 224 19.82 -7.86 11.04
N SER A 225 19.23 -8.54 12.02
CA SER A 225 19.93 -8.91 13.26
C SER A 225 21.13 -9.85 13.04
N LYS A 226 21.09 -10.72 12.03
CA LYS A 226 22.25 -11.54 11.65
C LYS A 226 23.32 -10.75 10.90
N ILE A 227 22.93 -9.76 10.10
CA ILE A 227 23.86 -8.81 9.46
C ILE A 227 24.61 -7.98 10.53
N ASP A 228 23.90 -7.43 11.52
CA ASP A 228 24.53 -6.72 12.66
C ASP A 228 25.48 -7.62 13.47
N TYR A 229 25.14 -8.90 13.66
CA TYR A 229 26.05 -9.86 14.29
C TYR A 229 27.31 -10.15 13.47
N ILE A 230 27.20 -10.16 12.13
CA ILE A 230 28.36 -10.29 11.23
C ILE A 230 29.22 -9.03 11.29
N ALA A 231 28.64 -7.83 11.24
CA ALA A 231 29.37 -6.57 11.37
C ALA A 231 30.17 -6.50 12.68
N LYS A 232 29.63 -7.03 13.79
CA LYS A 232 30.36 -7.16 15.08
C LYS A 232 31.56 -8.11 15.00
N ILE A 233 31.48 -9.19 14.22
CA ILE A 233 32.62 -10.08 13.95
C ILE A 233 33.66 -9.35 13.08
N GLU A 234 33.23 -8.58 12.07
CA GLU A 234 34.11 -7.79 11.21
C GLU A 234 34.87 -6.71 11.99
N ILE A 235 34.21 -5.99 12.91
CA ILE A 235 34.86 -5.05 13.83
C ILE A 235 35.91 -5.75 14.71
N ALA A 236 35.60 -6.96 15.22
CA ALA A 236 36.57 -7.74 15.99
C ALA A 236 37.77 -8.20 15.15
N MET A 237 37.56 -8.58 13.89
CA MET A 237 38.65 -8.87 12.95
C MET A 237 39.46 -7.61 12.59
N GLN A 238 38.82 -6.44 12.49
CA GLN A 238 39.51 -5.18 12.24
C GLN A 238 40.38 -4.76 13.43
N GLY A 239 39.95 -5.04 14.67
CA GLY A 239 40.80 -4.91 15.86
C GLY A 239 42.08 -5.75 15.76
N LEU A 240 41.94 -7.04 15.40
CA LEU A 240 43.09 -7.93 15.16
C LEU A 240 43.99 -7.48 13.99
N ARG A 241 43.41 -6.87 12.94
CA ARG A 241 44.16 -6.27 11.83
C ARG A 241 44.95 -5.04 12.26
N ASN A 242 44.36 -4.16 13.07
CA ASN A 242 45.04 -2.97 13.58
C ASN A 242 46.20 -3.37 14.52
N GLU A 243 46.04 -4.43 15.32
CA GLU A 243 47.12 -4.96 16.16
C GLU A 243 48.25 -5.58 15.30
N ASN A 244 47.93 -6.31 14.22
CA ASN A 244 48.90 -6.74 13.21
C ASN A 244 49.57 -5.56 12.48
N MET A 245 48.83 -4.49 12.20
CA MET A 245 49.37 -3.28 11.57
C MET A 245 50.40 -2.60 12.47
N ARG A 246 50.11 -2.45 13.76
CA ARG A 246 51.07 -1.91 14.74
C ARG A 246 52.34 -2.78 14.84
N VAL A 247 52.20 -4.10 14.86
CA VAL A 247 53.35 -5.03 14.80
C VAL A 247 54.13 -4.91 13.47
N SER A 248 53.45 -4.56 12.38
CA SER A 248 54.08 -4.31 11.08
C SER A 248 54.76 -2.93 11.02
N GLU A 249 54.24 -1.91 11.71
CA GLU A 249 54.89 -0.60 11.88
C GLU A 249 56.16 -0.74 12.75
N GLU A 250 56.08 -1.46 13.87
CA GLU A 250 57.25 -1.83 14.69
C GLU A 250 58.32 -2.59 13.85
N LEU A 251 57.88 -3.44 12.90
CA LEU A 251 58.77 -4.12 11.95
C LEU A 251 59.35 -3.15 10.89
N VAL A 252 58.54 -2.25 10.32
CA VAL A 252 58.99 -1.27 9.32
C VAL A 252 59.93 -0.23 9.93
N GLU A 253 59.75 0.16 11.19
CA GLU A 253 60.70 1.02 11.91
C GLU A 253 62.04 0.30 12.09
N ALA A 254 62.03 -0.98 12.50
CA ALA A 254 63.24 -1.80 12.58
C ALA A 254 63.89 -2.06 11.21
N GLU A 255 63.11 -2.27 10.15
CA GLU A 255 63.59 -2.33 8.77
C GLU A 255 64.13 -0.98 8.30
N GLY A 256 63.57 0.13 8.76
CA GLY A 256 64.04 1.49 8.51
C GLY A 256 65.38 1.78 9.18
N GLU A 257 65.58 1.33 10.42
CA GLU A 257 66.89 1.35 11.09
C GLU A 257 67.91 0.48 10.32
N ILE A 258 67.52 -0.72 9.89
CA ILE A 258 68.34 -1.58 9.04
C ILE A 258 68.64 -0.88 7.70
N GLN A 259 67.67 -0.22 7.07
CA GLN A 259 67.82 0.50 5.81
C GLN A 259 68.66 1.77 5.94
N ASP A 260 68.66 2.48 7.08
CA ASP A 260 69.57 3.60 7.32
C ASP A 260 71.00 3.10 7.58
N LEU A 261 71.16 1.96 8.26
CA LEU A 261 72.46 1.27 8.37
C LEU A 261 72.94 0.79 6.99
N GLU A 262 72.07 0.18 6.18
CA GLU A 262 72.35 -0.20 4.79
C GLU A 262 72.56 1.02 3.90
N PHE A 263 71.87 2.15 4.13
CA PHE A 263 72.04 3.40 3.39
C PHE A 263 73.37 4.05 3.74
N LYS A 264 73.82 3.97 5.00
CA LYS A 264 75.19 4.34 5.37
C LYS A 264 76.20 3.42 4.68
N MET A 265 75.95 2.11 4.60
CA MET A 265 76.73 1.17 3.79
C MET A 265 76.62 1.40 2.26
N LYS A 266 75.52 2.00 1.79
CA LYS A 266 75.21 2.27 0.38
C LYS A 266 75.74 3.63 -0.06
N LYS A 267 75.79 4.64 0.80
CA LYS A 267 76.45 5.93 0.58
C LYS A 267 77.97 5.78 0.54
N ILE A 268 78.51 4.78 1.24
CA ILE A 268 79.88 4.27 1.04
C ILE A 268 80.04 3.60 -0.35
N ARG A 269 78.96 2.98 -0.87
CA ARG A 269 78.92 2.25 -2.16
C ARG A 269 78.62 3.15 -3.38
N GLU A 270 77.85 4.22 -3.22
CA GLU A 270 77.34 5.15 -4.25
C GLU A 270 78.11 6.49 -4.28
N HIS A 271 79.33 6.48 -3.74
CA HIS A 271 80.40 7.27 -4.37
C HIS A 271 80.65 6.81 -5.83
N TYR A 272 80.08 5.66 -6.23
CA TYR A 272 79.88 5.23 -7.60
C TYR A 272 78.46 5.57 -8.13
N SER A 273 78.42 6.34 -9.21
CA SER A 273 77.29 6.51 -10.16
C SER A 273 76.10 7.42 -9.79
N THR A 274 76.23 8.68 -10.23
CA THR A 274 75.21 9.69 -10.60
C THR A 274 74.02 9.16 -11.45
N ARG A 275 72.84 9.80 -11.61
CA ARG A 275 72.21 11.08 -11.13
C ARG A 275 70.70 11.09 -11.52
N ASP A 276 69.78 11.41 -10.61
CA ASP A 276 68.97 12.67 -10.50
C ASP A 276 68.21 13.34 -11.69
N PRO A 277 67.17 14.20 -11.43
CA PRO A 277 65.79 13.95 -11.91
C PRO A 277 64.99 15.25 -12.32
N ASP A 278 63.76 15.43 -11.77
CA ASP A 278 62.91 16.64 -11.61
C ASP A 278 61.85 17.07 -12.67
N MET A 279 60.57 17.22 -12.22
CA MET A 279 59.96 18.53 -11.89
C MET A 279 58.57 18.44 -11.20
N ALA A 280 58.10 19.57 -10.62
CA ALA A 280 56.88 19.70 -9.81
C ALA A 280 55.71 20.40 -10.54
N PHE A 281 54.51 20.46 -9.93
CA PHE A 281 53.30 21.04 -10.53
C PHE A 281 52.43 21.92 -9.60
N GLU A 282 51.72 22.84 -10.23
CA GLU A 282 50.71 23.77 -9.70
C GLU A 282 49.33 23.23 -10.10
N VAL A 283 48.45 22.87 -9.15
CA VAL A 283 47.28 22.04 -9.45
C VAL A 283 46.08 22.88 -9.92
N SER A 284 46.02 23.12 -11.23
CA SER A 284 44.73 23.18 -11.92
C SER A 284 44.18 21.76 -12.02
N TYR A 285 43.03 21.49 -11.41
CA TYR A 285 42.33 20.22 -11.59
C TYR A 285 41.79 20.11 -13.01
N ASN A 286 42.59 19.52 -13.91
CA ASN A 286 42.09 18.89 -15.13
C ASN A 286 41.74 17.44 -14.76
N LEU A 287 40.52 17.20 -14.29
CA LEU A 287 40.05 15.85 -13.97
C LEU A 287 39.68 15.16 -15.29
N GLU A 288 40.52 14.25 -15.75
CA GLU A 288 40.38 13.60 -17.06
C GLU A 288 39.31 12.48 -17.05
N ASN A 289 38.83 12.07 -15.87
CA ASN A 289 37.85 11.00 -15.71
C ASN A 289 37.07 11.08 -14.39
N GLU A 290 35.94 10.35 -14.35
CA GLU A 290 35.01 10.29 -13.21
C GLU A 290 35.66 9.76 -11.92
N GLN A 291 36.63 8.85 -12.00
CA GLN A 291 37.28 8.30 -10.81
C GLN A 291 38.09 9.38 -10.08
N GLN A 292 38.86 10.19 -10.82
CA GLN A 292 39.61 11.32 -10.24
C GLN A 292 38.70 12.35 -9.56
N PHE A 293 37.48 12.57 -10.08
CA PHE A 293 36.49 13.43 -9.43
C PHE A 293 35.98 12.85 -8.10
N TRP A 294 35.72 11.54 -8.06
CA TRP A 294 35.31 10.88 -6.81
C TRP A 294 36.44 10.80 -5.78
N ASP A 295 37.68 10.56 -6.22
CA ASP A 295 38.86 10.51 -5.35
C ASP A 295 39.15 11.91 -4.74
N GLU A 296 39.12 12.97 -5.56
CA GLU A 296 39.33 14.36 -5.09
C GLU A 296 38.24 14.80 -4.09
N LEU A 297 36.98 14.41 -4.32
CA LEU A 297 35.92 14.67 -3.35
C LEU A 297 36.16 13.91 -2.03
N ASP A 298 36.61 12.66 -2.08
CA ASP A 298 36.91 11.88 -0.88
C ASP A 298 38.09 12.49 -0.09
N ASP A 299 39.11 13.01 -0.76
CA ASP A 299 40.23 13.74 -0.12
C ASP A 299 39.74 15.05 0.54
N ILE A 300 38.93 15.86 -0.15
CA ILE A 300 38.38 17.11 0.40
C ILE A 300 37.54 16.83 1.66
N VAL A 301 36.58 15.90 1.61
CA VAL A 301 35.69 15.62 2.76
C VAL A 301 36.38 14.87 3.91
N SER A 302 37.55 14.28 3.66
CA SER A 302 38.41 13.65 4.68
C SER A 302 39.41 14.63 5.32
N THR A 303 39.41 15.91 4.93
CA THR A 303 40.37 16.90 5.45
C THR A 303 40.17 17.14 6.96
N ARG A 304 41.23 16.87 7.73
CA ARG A 304 41.26 17.07 9.19
C ARG A 304 41.51 18.53 9.57
N CYS A 305 40.43 19.28 9.74
CA CYS A 305 40.49 20.68 10.16
C CYS A 305 40.44 20.82 11.70
N GLN A 306 41.32 21.65 12.27
CA GLN A 306 41.22 22.12 13.66
C GLN A 306 40.91 23.62 13.77
N GLU A 307 40.94 24.35 12.64
CA GLU A 307 40.69 25.79 12.56
C GLU A 307 39.57 26.07 11.56
N GLU A 308 38.70 27.03 11.88
CA GLU A 308 37.54 27.41 11.08
C GLU A 308 37.91 27.84 9.64
N GLU A 309 39.03 28.55 9.46
CA GLU A 309 39.50 28.98 8.14
C GLU A 309 39.80 27.80 7.20
N ILE A 310 40.27 26.67 7.74
CA ILE A 310 40.56 25.46 6.96
C ILE A 310 39.25 24.74 6.61
N ILE A 311 38.24 24.77 7.51
CA ILE A 311 36.89 24.28 7.22
C ILE A 311 36.29 25.08 6.07
N ASP A 312 36.28 26.41 6.16
CA ASP A 312 35.78 27.32 5.12
C ASP A 312 36.48 27.09 3.77
N ASN A 313 37.80 26.93 3.77
CA ASN A 313 38.55 26.64 2.53
C ASN A 313 38.19 25.26 1.96
N SER A 314 37.99 24.25 2.80
CA SER A 314 37.55 22.91 2.37
C SER A 314 36.13 22.92 1.82
N LEU A 315 35.21 23.67 2.44
CA LEU A 315 33.84 23.88 1.94
C LEU A 315 33.83 24.63 0.60
N ARG A 316 34.67 25.66 0.43
CA ARG A 316 34.85 26.35 -0.85
C ARG A 316 35.38 25.40 -1.93
N SER A 317 36.37 24.57 -1.61
CA SER A 317 36.89 23.55 -2.54
C SER A 317 35.81 22.53 -2.92
N PHE A 318 35.05 22.02 -1.94
CA PHE A 318 33.93 21.10 -2.19
C PHE A 318 32.88 21.71 -3.12
N LEU A 319 32.40 22.92 -2.82
CA LEU A 319 31.45 23.63 -3.69
C LEU A 319 32.05 23.87 -5.09
N ASN A 320 33.28 24.36 -5.18
CA ASN A 320 33.94 24.63 -6.47
C ASN A 320 34.15 23.37 -7.33
N VAL A 321 34.55 22.24 -6.74
CA VAL A 321 34.68 20.96 -7.49
C VAL A 321 33.31 20.46 -7.93
N THR A 322 32.32 20.47 -7.03
CA THR A 322 30.97 19.97 -7.35
C THR A 322 30.22 20.83 -8.36
N THR A 323 30.41 22.14 -8.39
CA THR A 323 29.74 23.03 -9.35
C THR A 323 30.41 23.04 -10.72
N ASN A 324 31.75 23.15 -10.79
CA ASN A 324 32.48 23.14 -12.06
C ASN A 324 32.24 21.85 -12.86
N TYR A 325 32.19 20.71 -12.18
CA TYR A 325 31.98 19.41 -12.81
C TYR A 325 30.52 18.91 -12.74
N LYS A 326 29.56 19.78 -12.33
CA LYS A 326 28.13 19.42 -12.19
C LYS A 326 27.56 18.83 -13.48
N SER A 327 27.86 19.46 -14.62
CA SER A 327 27.40 19.04 -15.95
C SER A 327 28.05 17.76 -16.48
N GLU A 328 29.18 17.33 -15.90
CA GLU A 328 29.94 16.17 -16.37
C GLU A 328 29.63 14.94 -15.52
N TYR A 329 29.76 15.04 -14.19
CA TYR A 329 29.67 13.89 -13.28
C TYR A 329 28.43 13.90 -12.36
N LEU A 330 27.75 15.04 -12.18
CA LEU A 330 26.55 15.16 -11.33
C LEU A 330 25.24 15.29 -12.13
N GLN A 331 25.13 14.57 -13.25
CA GLN A 331 23.98 14.62 -14.16
C GLN A 331 22.69 13.94 -13.65
N THR A 332 22.69 13.30 -12.48
CA THR A 332 21.53 12.57 -11.94
C THR A 332 21.30 12.88 -10.46
N ASP A 333 20.06 12.77 -10.00
CA ASP A 333 19.73 13.00 -8.59
C ASP A 333 20.43 11.98 -7.69
N TYR A 334 20.70 10.77 -8.19
CA TYR A 334 21.55 9.76 -7.53
C TYR A 334 23.00 10.21 -7.39
N SER A 335 23.61 10.79 -8.43
CA SER A 335 25.00 11.27 -8.34
C SER A 335 25.13 12.51 -7.44
N VAL A 336 24.13 13.41 -7.45
CA VAL A 336 24.03 14.50 -6.46
C VAL A 336 23.88 13.94 -5.05
N ALA A 337 22.95 13.00 -4.82
CA ALA A 337 22.77 12.37 -3.51
C ALA A 337 24.05 11.68 -3.02
N LYS A 338 24.72 10.88 -3.87
CA LYS A 338 26.02 10.23 -3.57
C LYS A 338 27.08 11.25 -3.16
N CYS A 339 27.14 12.39 -3.85
CA CYS A 339 28.05 13.49 -3.51
C CYS A 339 27.75 14.09 -2.13
N ILE A 340 26.48 14.36 -1.83
CA ILE A 340 26.06 14.87 -0.52
C ILE A 340 26.29 13.85 0.59
N PHE A 341 25.98 12.56 0.38
CA PHE A 341 26.24 11.53 1.40
C PHE A 341 27.73 11.38 1.71
N ARG A 342 28.64 11.49 0.72
CA ARG A 342 30.09 11.56 0.97
C ARG A 342 30.48 12.74 1.85
N MET A 343 29.88 13.91 1.65
CA MET A 343 30.08 15.06 2.54
C MET A 343 29.52 14.82 3.95
N LEU A 344 28.36 14.17 4.08
CA LEU A 344 27.73 13.88 5.39
C LEU A 344 28.41 12.73 6.16
N GLU A 345 29.09 11.81 5.47
CA GLU A 345 29.86 10.70 6.04
C GLU A 345 31.33 11.07 6.29
N GLY A 346 31.85 12.10 5.61
CA GLY A 346 33.23 12.56 5.69
C GLY A 346 33.64 13.13 7.06
N GLU A 347 34.94 13.03 7.38
CA GLU A 347 35.51 13.47 8.65
C GLU A 347 35.29 14.98 8.88
N LEU A 348 35.31 15.79 7.81
CA LEU A 348 35.05 17.23 7.83
C LEU A 348 33.69 17.58 8.44
N PHE A 349 32.61 16.92 8.00
CA PHE A 349 31.28 17.15 8.57
C PHE A 349 31.11 16.45 9.92
N ALA A 350 31.58 15.20 10.05
CA ALA A 350 31.41 14.41 11.26
C ALA A 350 31.99 15.10 12.51
N ALA A 351 33.14 15.79 12.37
CA ALA A 351 33.78 16.55 13.44
C ALA A 351 33.11 17.93 13.71
N HIS A 352 32.57 18.59 12.67
CA HIS A 352 32.20 20.03 12.72
C HIS A 352 30.73 20.32 12.35
N LYS A 353 29.82 19.38 12.60
CA LYS A 353 28.41 19.40 12.16
C LYS A 353 27.71 20.76 12.29
N GLU A 354 27.68 21.35 13.50
CA GLU A 354 26.97 22.62 13.73
C GLU A 354 27.56 23.79 12.92
N TYR A 355 28.88 23.83 12.77
CA TYR A 355 29.56 24.90 12.03
C TYR A 355 29.30 24.78 10.54
N VAL A 356 29.50 23.58 9.96
CA VAL A 356 29.25 23.32 8.55
C VAL A 356 27.78 23.59 8.19
N ARG A 357 26.83 23.13 9.02
CA ARG A 357 25.39 23.44 8.85
C ARG A 357 25.15 24.95 8.75
N ARG A 358 25.72 25.75 9.67
CA ARG A 358 25.57 27.21 9.66
C ARG A 358 26.18 27.85 8.41
N GLN A 359 27.35 27.40 7.97
CA GLN A 359 27.97 27.93 6.75
C GLN A 359 27.16 27.60 5.48
N ILE A 360 26.59 26.39 5.37
CA ILE A 360 25.72 26.05 4.23
C ILE A 360 24.39 26.84 4.28
N VAL A 361 23.83 27.10 5.47
CA VAL A 361 22.67 27.99 5.65
C VAL A 361 22.99 29.44 5.22
N TYR A 362 24.16 29.98 5.60
CA TYR A 362 24.58 31.30 5.14
C TYR A 362 24.89 31.36 3.64
N CYS A 363 25.38 30.26 3.05
CA CYS A 363 25.52 30.13 1.61
C CYS A 363 24.15 30.24 0.91
N LEU A 364 23.12 29.50 1.34
CA LEU A 364 21.76 29.62 0.78
C LEU A 364 21.20 31.06 0.84
N LEU A 365 21.52 31.79 1.92
CA LEU A 365 21.06 33.17 2.13
C LEU A 365 21.76 34.20 1.25
N GLN A 366 22.97 33.93 0.76
CA GLN A 366 23.82 34.89 0.06
C GLN A 366 24.06 34.55 -1.41
N GLU A 367 23.94 33.29 -1.79
CA GLU A 367 24.29 32.78 -3.11
C GLU A 367 23.21 33.07 -4.17
N GLU A 368 23.66 33.31 -5.40
CA GLU A 368 22.80 33.52 -6.58
C GLU A 368 23.09 32.53 -7.72
N ASP A 369 24.20 31.80 -7.66
CA ASP A 369 24.58 30.81 -8.68
C ASP A 369 23.74 29.52 -8.60
N ASN A 370 23.01 29.19 -9.69
CA ASN A 370 22.13 28.00 -9.77
C ASN A 370 22.86 26.66 -9.49
N PRO A 371 24.02 26.34 -10.09
CA PRO A 371 24.83 25.18 -9.71
C PRO A 371 25.10 25.09 -8.21
N THR A 372 25.56 26.18 -7.59
CA THR A 372 25.90 26.24 -6.16
C THR A 372 24.66 26.08 -5.28
N LEU A 373 23.59 26.82 -5.58
CA LEU A 373 22.29 26.71 -4.91
C LEU A 373 21.72 25.29 -4.95
N HIS A 374 21.96 24.53 -6.02
CA HIS A 374 21.51 23.14 -6.14
C HIS A 374 22.24 22.22 -5.17
N ILE A 375 23.57 22.33 -5.05
CA ILE A 375 24.37 21.53 -4.10
C ILE A 375 24.02 21.92 -2.65
N VAL A 376 23.85 23.22 -2.38
CA VAL A 376 23.45 23.76 -1.07
C VAL A 376 22.05 23.28 -0.67
N ALA A 377 21.05 23.38 -1.54
CA ALA A 377 19.69 22.90 -1.27
C ALA A 377 19.66 21.37 -1.08
N ALA A 378 20.45 20.62 -1.85
CA ALA A 378 20.59 19.18 -1.69
C ALA A 378 21.18 18.82 -0.33
N PHE A 379 22.25 19.50 0.08
CA PHE A 379 22.86 19.31 1.39
C PHE A 379 21.85 19.51 2.53
N LEU A 380 21.13 20.64 2.53
CA LEU A 380 20.15 20.96 3.57
C LEU A 380 19.01 19.95 3.63
N LEU A 381 18.52 19.49 2.47
CA LEU A 381 17.44 18.51 2.38
C LEU A 381 17.87 17.11 2.85
N TYR A 382 19.05 16.63 2.42
CA TYR A 382 19.53 15.30 2.80
C TYR A 382 20.03 15.25 4.25
N ASP A 383 20.71 16.29 4.75
CA ASP A 383 21.04 16.40 6.18
C ASP A 383 19.77 16.43 7.03
N GLY A 384 18.75 17.18 6.62
CA GLY A 384 17.46 17.24 7.31
C GLY A 384 16.71 15.91 7.32
N ARG A 385 16.78 15.13 6.23
CA ARG A 385 16.17 13.78 6.16
C ARG A 385 16.98 12.70 6.89
N ASN A 386 18.29 12.90 7.08
CA ASN A 386 19.19 11.93 7.73
C ASN A 386 19.40 12.19 9.24
N SER A 387 19.22 13.44 9.68
CA SER A 387 19.41 13.86 11.07
C SER A 387 18.17 13.53 11.92
N LEU A 388 18.32 12.65 12.92
CA LEU A 388 17.24 12.25 13.84
C LEU A 388 16.67 13.39 14.71
N ASP A 389 17.42 14.50 14.83
CA ASP A 389 17.18 15.56 15.82
C ASP A 389 16.62 16.87 15.22
N ASP A 390 16.22 16.91 13.95
CA ASP A 390 15.62 18.09 13.23
C ASP A 390 16.46 19.40 13.22
N VAL A 391 17.65 19.42 13.83
CA VAL A 391 18.51 20.60 14.10
C VAL A 391 18.76 21.51 12.91
N ILE A 392 18.93 20.97 11.69
CA ILE A 392 19.16 21.82 10.51
C ILE A 392 17.92 22.66 10.15
N PHE A 393 16.72 22.12 10.32
CA PHE A 393 15.49 22.87 10.09
C PHE A 393 15.23 23.90 11.20
N GLU A 394 15.59 23.59 12.46
CA GLU A 394 15.61 24.59 13.53
C GLU A 394 16.56 25.74 13.21
N MET A 395 17.78 25.42 12.74
CA MET A 395 18.77 26.42 12.34
C MET A 395 18.27 27.28 11.16
N MET A 396 17.77 26.65 10.10
CA MET A 396 17.14 27.32 8.96
C MET A 396 16.01 28.29 9.37
N HIS A 397 15.15 27.87 10.31
CA HIS A 397 14.11 28.73 10.85
C HIS A 397 14.68 29.90 11.67
N SER A 398 15.71 29.65 12.49
CA SER A 398 16.34 30.69 13.32
C SER A 398 17.11 31.75 12.54
N GLU A 399 17.74 31.36 11.42
CA GLU A 399 18.51 32.25 10.53
C GLU A 399 17.63 32.86 9.40
N GLY A 400 16.33 32.54 9.36
CA GLY A 400 15.36 33.19 8.46
C GLY A 400 15.44 32.75 7.00
N THR A 401 15.70 31.46 6.70
CA THR A 401 15.84 30.99 5.32
C THR A 401 14.53 30.91 4.53
N PHE A 402 13.37 30.82 5.20
CA PHE A 402 12.09 30.58 4.52
C PHE A 402 11.69 31.71 3.55
N PRO A 403 11.79 33.01 3.89
CA PRO A 403 11.59 34.09 2.92
C PRO A 403 12.52 34.00 1.70
N ARG A 404 13.79 33.59 1.89
CA ARG A 404 14.74 33.37 0.78
C ARG A 404 14.32 32.20 -0.11
N LEU A 405 13.84 31.09 0.45
CA LEU A 405 13.30 29.98 -0.35
C LEU A 405 12.09 30.43 -1.20
N VAL A 406 11.18 31.23 -0.62
CA VAL A 406 10.04 31.80 -1.36
C VAL A 406 10.50 32.76 -2.47
N GLU A 407 11.57 33.53 -2.26
CA GLU A 407 12.19 34.38 -3.28
C GLU A 407 12.82 33.55 -4.41
N LEU A 408 13.71 32.60 -4.08
CA LEU A 408 14.43 31.76 -5.04
C LEU A 408 13.47 30.99 -5.97
N VAL A 409 12.40 30.41 -5.44
CA VAL A 409 11.35 29.71 -6.22
C VAL A 409 10.65 30.65 -7.22
N GLN A 410 10.61 31.97 -6.95
CA GLN A 410 10.04 32.96 -7.86
C GLN A 410 11.03 33.53 -8.90
N MET A 411 12.32 33.20 -8.82
CA MET A 411 13.33 33.69 -9.77
C MET A 411 13.24 32.96 -11.12
N GLN A 412 13.17 33.71 -12.22
CA GLN A 412 13.07 33.12 -13.57
C GLN A 412 14.26 32.18 -13.88
N THR A 413 15.48 32.53 -13.47
CA THR A 413 16.67 31.68 -13.66
C THR A 413 16.54 30.34 -12.93
N VAL A 414 15.89 30.30 -11.78
CA VAL A 414 15.62 29.07 -11.02
C VAL A 414 14.51 28.26 -11.67
N GLN A 415 13.47 28.92 -12.20
CA GLN A 415 12.36 28.26 -12.91
C GLN A 415 12.80 27.58 -14.21
N GLU A 416 13.87 28.09 -14.84
CA GLU A 416 14.51 27.47 -16.01
C GLU A 416 15.37 26.24 -15.66
N ASP A 417 15.83 26.07 -14.40
CA ASP A 417 16.45 24.83 -13.87
C ASP A 417 15.41 24.02 -13.08
N THR A 418 14.66 23.17 -13.81
CA THR A 418 13.57 22.35 -13.24
C THR A 418 13.97 21.56 -12.01
N ARG A 419 15.20 21.03 -11.95
CA ARG A 419 15.65 20.20 -10.81
C ARG A 419 15.98 21.05 -9.60
N LEU A 420 16.68 22.17 -9.78
CA LEU A 420 16.88 23.14 -8.69
C LEU A 420 15.53 23.61 -8.13
N HIS A 421 14.58 23.92 -9.00
CA HIS A 421 13.25 24.35 -8.59
C HIS A 421 12.48 23.27 -7.80
N GLN A 422 12.48 22.01 -8.25
CA GLN A 422 11.90 20.88 -7.51
C GLN A 422 12.53 20.73 -6.13
N LEU A 423 13.86 20.79 -6.06
CA LEU A 423 14.63 20.62 -4.83
C LEU A 423 14.36 21.74 -3.82
N LEU A 424 14.22 22.99 -4.28
CA LEU A 424 13.84 24.13 -3.44
C LEU A 424 12.39 24.04 -2.95
N LEU A 425 11.46 23.53 -3.76
CA LEU A 425 10.08 23.24 -3.32
C LEU A 425 10.04 22.13 -2.26
N GLU A 426 10.81 21.05 -2.43
CA GLU A 426 10.93 20.00 -1.41
C GLU A 426 11.52 20.54 -0.11
N LEU A 427 12.59 21.33 -0.18
CA LEU A 427 13.23 21.94 0.98
C LEU A 427 12.26 22.89 1.72
N LEU A 428 11.50 23.71 0.98
CA LEU A 428 10.46 24.57 1.53
C LEU A 428 9.33 23.76 2.18
N TYR A 429 8.92 22.64 1.57
CA TYR A 429 7.93 21.73 2.14
C TYR A 429 8.39 21.12 3.47
N GLU A 430 9.54 20.44 3.51
CA GLU A 430 10.02 19.75 4.71
C GLU A 430 10.30 20.74 5.85
N SER A 431 10.92 21.89 5.55
CA SER A 431 11.17 22.92 6.58
C SER A 431 9.87 23.47 7.16
N SER A 432 8.86 23.74 6.31
CA SER A 432 7.54 24.24 6.73
C SER A 432 6.65 23.19 7.38
N ARG A 433 7.02 21.91 7.27
CA ARG A 433 6.31 20.79 7.89
C ARG A 433 6.77 20.59 9.33
N ILE A 434 8.08 20.73 9.56
CA ILE A 434 8.71 20.54 10.87
C ILE A 434 8.62 21.83 11.70
N GLN A 435 8.94 22.98 11.11
CA GLN A 435 8.94 24.27 11.80
C GLN A 435 7.66 25.07 11.57
N ARG A 436 7.22 25.82 12.59
CA ARG A 436 6.03 26.67 12.49
C ARG A 436 6.38 28.03 11.91
N LEU A 437 5.66 28.43 10.88
CA LEU A 437 5.93 29.71 10.21
C LEU A 437 5.66 30.90 11.15
N ASN A 438 6.61 31.83 11.17
CA ASN A 438 6.54 33.07 11.91
C ASN A 438 5.80 34.16 11.08
N TRP A 439 5.68 35.38 11.61
CA TRP A 439 4.97 36.46 10.90
C TRP A 439 5.66 36.92 9.61
N GLU A 440 6.99 36.95 9.58
CA GLU A 440 7.79 37.37 8.43
C GLU A 440 7.70 36.34 7.30
N ASP A 441 7.74 35.05 7.65
CA ASP A 441 7.46 33.92 6.75
C ASP A 441 6.09 34.09 6.07
N PHE A 442 5.05 34.38 6.86
CA PHE A 442 3.72 34.66 6.33
C PHE A 442 3.63 35.95 5.51
N MET A 443 4.55 36.91 5.65
CA MET A 443 4.60 38.09 4.77
C MET A 443 5.27 37.80 3.44
N ALA A 444 6.26 36.88 3.40
CA ALA A 444 6.90 36.44 2.15
C ALA A 444 5.91 35.71 1.22
N VAL A 445 5.05 34.85 1.77
CA VAL A 445 4.00 34.12 1.05
C VAL A 445 2.87 35.07 0.62
N ASN A 446 3.06 35.82 -0.46
CA ASN A 446 2.04 36.73 -0.99
C ASN A 446 0.98 36.01 -1.86
N ASP A 447 -0.09 36.72 -2.28
CA ASP A 447 -1.15 36.13 -3.11
C ASP A 447 -0.63 35.65 -4.48
N SER A 448 0.32 36.39 -5.08
CA SER A 448 0.93 36.04 -6.36
C SER A 448 1.73 34.74 -6.32
N PHE A 449 2.41 34.44 -5.21
CA PHE A 449 3.13 33.17 -5.01
C PHE A 449 2.18 31.97 -5.00
N ILE A 450 1.03 32.09 -4.32
CA ILE A 450 0.01 31.04 -4.30
C ILE A 450 -0.62 30.85 -5.68
N ILE A 451 -0.89 31.95 -6.39
CA ILE A 451 -1.40 31.92 -7.78
C ILE A 451 -0.37 31.29 -8.73
N TYR A 452 0.92 31.57 -8.52
CA TYR A 452 2.02 30.99 -9.28
C TYR A 452 2.11 29.46 -9.10
N LEU A 453 2.08 28.96 -7.86
CA LEU A 453 2.08 27.51 -7.57
C LEU A 453 0.84 26.80 -8.15
N LEU A 454 -0.34 27.45 -8.12
CA LEU A 454 -1.54 26.92 -8.77
C LEU A 454 -1.44 26.94 -10.31
N GLY A 455 -0.77 27.96 -10.86
CA GLY A 455 -0.50 28.08 -12.30
C GLY A 455 0.43 26.99 -12.83
N ILE A 456 1.43 26.59 -12.06
CA ILE A 456 2.25 25.41 -12.35
C ILE A 456 1.36 24.16 -12.51
N ILE A 457 0.50 23.88 -11.54
CA ILE A 457 -0.31 22.64 -11.51
C ILE A 457 -1.29 22.58 -12.69
N GLU A 458 -1.89 23.71 -13.07
CA GLU A 458 -2.78 23.77 -14.25
C GLU A 458 -1.99 23.67 -15.58
N GLY A 459 -0.76 24.20 -15.61
CA GLY A 459 0.10 24.20 -16.80
C GLY A 459 0.59 22.83 -17.27
N VAL A 460 0.58 21.83 -16.37
CA VAL A 460 1.02 20.45 -16.62
C VAL A 460 -0.17 19.46 -16.54
N SER A 461 -1.40 19.97 -16.69
CA SER A 461 -2.65 19.20 -16.45
C SER A 461 -2.89 17.97 -17.34
N ASP A 462 -2.14 17.83 -18.44
CA ASP A 462 -2.22 16.67 -19.36
C ASP A 462 -1.26 15.51 -18.98
N ASP A 463 -0.31 15.70 -18.06
CA ASP A 463 0.64 14.65 -17.63
C ASP A 463 0.54 14.38 -16.12
N ALA A 464 -0.24 13.36 -15.76
CA ALA A 464 -0.51 12.98 -14.37
C ALA A 464 0.66 12.26 -13.66
N GLU A 465 1.72 11.89 -14.38
CA GLU A 465 2.91 11.25 -13.82
C GLU A 465 4.14 12.19 -13.87
N ASP A 466 3.96 13.48 -14.21
CA ASP A 466 5.04 14.48 -14.18
C ASP A 466 5.58 14.66 -12.72
N PRO A 467 6.89 14.45 -12.48
CA PRO A 467 7.50 14.59 -11.16
C PRO A 467 7.33 15.97 -10.50
N TYR A 468 7.04 17.01 -11.27
CA TYR A 468 6.88 18.40 -10.82
C TYR A 468 5.54 18.66 -10.10
N HIS A 469 4.47 17.90 -10.38
CA HIS A 469 3.15 18.09 -9.76
C HIS A 469 3.19 17.94 -8.24
N TYR A 470 3.84 16.89 -7.76
CA TYR A 470 3.70 16.41 -6.39
C TYR A 470 4.42 17.31 -5.35
N PRO A 471 5.66 17.81 -5.58
CA PRO A 471 6.28 18.82 -4.71
C PRO A 471 5.46 20.11 -4.59
N VAL A 472 4.88 20.61 -5.69
CA VAL A 472 4.12 21.88 -5.72
C VAL A 472 2.83 21.74 -4.91
N ILE A 473 2.12 20.61 -5.07
CA ILE A 473 0.91 20.31 -4.29
C ILE A 473 1.27 20.18 -2.80
N ARG A 474 2.35 19.48 -2.45
CA ARG A 474 2.85 19.34 -1.08
C ARG A 474 3.11 20.70 -0.42
N VAL A 475 3.71 21.66 -1.14
CA VAL A 475 3.88 23.05 -0.65
C VAL A 475 2.53 23.73 -0.37
N LEU A 476 1.57 23.68 -1.29
CA LEU A 476 0.23 24.26 -1.06
C LEU A 476 -0.51 23.63 0.13
N LEU A 477 -0.36 22.31 0.29
CA LEU A 477 -0.92 21.53 1.39
C LEU A 477 -0.35 21.95 2.76
N VAL A 478 0.99 22.03 2.91
CA VAL A 478 1.63 22.44 4.17
C VAL A 478 1.40 23.92 4.50
N LEU A 479 1.41 24.80 3.49
CA LEU A 479 1.07 26.21 3.70
C LEU A 479 -0.36 26.38 4.22
N ASN A 480 -1.31 25.61 3.71
CA ASN A 480 -2.69 25.60 4.22
C ASN A 480 -2.76 25.15 5.69
N GLU A 481 -2.00 24.13 6.09
CA GLU A 481 -1.90 23.71 7.49
C GLU A 481 -1.30 24.81 8.37
N GLN A 482 -0.21 25.46 7.93
CA GLN A 482 0.43 26.54 8.67
C GLN A 482 -0.54 27.71 8.90
N TYR A 483 -1.31 28.12 7.88
CA TYR A 483 -2.40 29.10 8.05
C TYR A 483 -3.49 28.63 9.04
N LEU A 484 -3.90 27.35 8.97
CA LEU A 484 -4.90 26.77 9.86
C LEU A 484 -4.44 26.79 11.33
N VAL A 485 -3.20 26.35 11.61
CA VAL A 485 -2.58 26.34 12.94
C VAL A 485 -2.38 27.78 13.45
N ALA A 486 -1.85 28.69 12.62
CA ALA A 486 -1.66 30.08 12.98
C ALA A 486 -2.97 30.79 13.34
N SER A 487 -4.04 30.59 12.55
CA SER A 487 -5.35 31.17 12.82
C SER A 487 -5.95 30.65 14.14
N THR A 488 -5.76 29.36 14.44
CA THR A 488 -6.20 28.71 15.69
C THR A 488 -5.47 29.29 16.91
N ASN A 489 -4.14 29.43 16.84
CA ASN A 489 -3.34 30.02 17.91
C ASN A 489 -3.67 31.51 18.14
N GLN A 490 -3.95 32.26 17.08
CA GLN A 490 -4.33 33.68 17.18
C GLN A 490 -5.73 33.87 17.77
N GLN A 491 -6.69 32.98 17.48
CA GLN A 491 -8.01 32.98 18.13
C GLN A 491 -7.89 32.74 19.64
N ASN A 492 -7.08 31.75 20.06
CA ASN A 492 -6.79 31.51 21.48
C ASN A 492 -6.11 32.72 22.16
N ALA A 493 -5.33 33.51 21.41
CA ALA A 493 -4.67 34.73 21.88
C ALA A 493 -5.52 36.01 21.72
N GLY A 494 -6.77 35.92 21.26
CA GLY A 494 -7.68 37.06 21.08
C GLY A 494 -7.26 38.06 19.98
N ARG A 495 -6.42 37.64 19.01
CA ARG A 495 -5.93 38.47 17.91
C ARG A 495 -6.73 38.22 16.63
N SER A 496 -6.78 39.20 15.74
CA SER A 496 -7.32 39.03 14.38
C SER A 496 -6.57 37.91 13.66
N GLY A 497 -7.31 36.89 13.19
CA GLY A 497 -6.71 35.73 12.54
C GLY A 497 -6.14 36.05 11.16
N ILE A 498 -5.03 35.38 10.82
CA ILE A 498 -4.41 35.44 9.50
C ILE A 498 -5.33 34.88 8.39
N THR A 499 -5.39 35.57 7.25
CA THR A 499 -6.12 35.10 6.07
C THR A 499 -5.36 33.95 5.42
N ASN A 500 -5.98 32.77 5.35
CA ASN A 500 -5.46 31.63 4.59
C ASN A 500 -5.48 31.97 3.08
N ARG A 501 -4.29 32.22 2.50
CA ARG A 501 -4.16 32.64 1.11
C ARG A 501 -4.45 31.53 0.10
N VAL A 502 -4.26 30.26 0.45
CA VAL A 502 -4.62 29.10 -0.39
C VAL A 502 -6.14 29.08 -0.63
N ILE A 503 -6.92 29.16 0.44
CA ILE A 503 -8.40 29.19 0.35
C ILE A 503 -8.90 30.49 -0.29
N LYS A 504 -8.21 31.62 -0.07
CA LYS A 504 -8.51 32.90 -0.77
C LYS A 504 -8.31 32.78 -2.28
N ALA A 505 -7.22 32.14 -2.72
CA ALA A 505 -6.94 31.94 -4.14
C ALA A 505 -7.99 31.03 -4.78
N ILE A 506 -8.31 29.88 -4.17
CA ILE A 506 -9.37 28.96 -4.64
C ILE A 506 -10.74 29.66 -4.69
N SER A 507 -11.08 30.47 -3.69
CA SER A 507 -12.33 31.25 -3.67
C SER A 507 -12.42 32.35 -4.74
N THR A 508 -11.30 32.74 -5.35
CA THR A 508 -11.24 33.84 -6.33
C THR A 508 -11.02 33.32 -7.76
N HIS A 509 -10.25 32.23 -7.90
CA HIS A 509 -9.74 31.71 -9.15
C HIS A 509 -10.00 30.20 -9.34
N GLY A 510 -10.89 29.59 -8.53
CA GLY A 510 -11.12 28.14 -8.55
C GLY A 510 -11.44 27.56 -9.93
N MET A 511 -12.25 28.25 -10.75
CA MET A 511 -12.55 27.81 -12.12
C MET A 511 -11.35 27.84 -13.08
N THR A 512 -10.28 28.56 -12.73
CA THR A 512 -9.02 28.62 -13.48
C THR A 512 -8.05 27.52 -13.06
N TYR A 513 -8.09 27.11 -11.79
CA TYR A 513 -7.16 26.14 -11.20
C TYR A 513 -7.91 24.90 -10.72
N LYS A 514 -8.60 24.24 -11.65
CA LYS A 514 -9.42 23.04 -11.41
C LYS A 514 -8.56 21.78 -11.19
N THR A 515 -7.38 21.72 -11.81
CA THR A 515 -6.49 20.55 -11.80
C THR A 515 -5.99 20.25 -10.39
N PHE A 516 -5.78 21.28 -9.57
CA PHE A 516 -5.48 21.10 -8.14
C PHE A 516 -6.54 20.25 -7.42
N GLY A 517 -7.85 20.51 -7.67
CA GLY A 517 -8.94 19.71 -7.11
C GLY A 517 -8.89 18.25 -7.55
N CYS A 518 -8.73 17.99 -8.86
CA CYS A 518 -8.58 16.63 -9.38
C CYS A 518 -7.39 15.90 -8.72
N ASN A 519 -6.26 16.58 -8.58
CA ASN A 519 -5.06 16.02 -7.97
C ASN A 519 -5.22 15.76 -6.47
N LEU A 520 -5.98 16.58 -5.72
CA LEU A 520 -6.31 16.26 -4.32
C LEU A 520 -7.05 14.92 -4.18
N ILE A 521 -7.94 14.59 -5.12
CA ILE A 521 -8.69 13.32 -5.11
C ILE A 521 -7.78 12.16 -5.53
N LEU A 522 -6.98 12.35 -6.58
CA LEU A 522 -6.00 11.36 -7.05
C LEU A 522 -5.02 10.98 -5.94
N LEU A 523 -4.47 11.99 -5.25
CA LEU A 523 -3.57 11.80 -4.12
C LEU A 523 -4.30 11.16 -2.94
N LEU A 524 -5.49 11.62 -2.52
CA LEU A 524 -6.21 10.98 -1.41
C LEU A 524 -6.55 9.50 -1.65
N ASN A 525 -6.64 9.09 -2.93
CA ASN A 525 -6.88 7.71 -3.34
C ASN A 525 -5.60 6.85 -3.42
N ARG A 526 -4.44 7.44 -3.77
CA ARG A 526 -3.15 6.74 -3.92
C ARG A 526 -2.25 6.83 -2.68
N GLU A 527 -2.42 7.88 -1.86
CA GLU A 527 -1.52 8.22 -0.77
C GLU A 527 -1.67 7.26 0.41
N SER A 528 -0.54 6.83 0.93
CA SER A 528 -0.42 5.90 2.05
C SER A 528 0.11 6.59 3.32
N GLU A 529 0.85 7.71 3.20
CA GLU A 529 1.32 8.46 4.36
C GLU A 529 0.17 9.21 5.06
N THR A 530 -0.07 8.88 6.35
CA THR A 530 -1.14 9.47 7.16
C THR A 530 -1.02 10.99 7.26
N SER A 531 0.21 11.52 7.34
CA SER A 531 0.47 12.95 7.43
C SER A 531 -0.07 13.72 6.21
N LEU A 532 0.17 13.24 4.99
CA LEU A 532 -0.26 13.89 3.76
C LEU A 532 -1.77 13.69 3.52
N GLN A 533 -2.33 12.54 3.89
CA GLN A 533 -3.78 12.36 3.95
C GLN A 533 -4.44 13.40 4.87
N LEU A 534 -3.90 13.63 6.07
CA LEU A 534 -4.39 14.67 6.99
C LEU A 534 -4.27 16.08 6.37
N LEU A 535 -3.17 16.40 5.69
CA LEU A 535 -3.00 17.68 4.99
C LEU A 535 -4.05 17.88 3.88
N ILE A 536 -4.30 16.86 3.05
CA ILE A 536 -5.33 16.90 2.00
C ILE A 536 -6.71 17.10 2.63
N LEU A 537 -7.05 16.33 3.67
CA LEU A 537 -8.32 16.44 4.38
C LEU A 537 -8.51 17.82 5.04
N LYS A 538 -7.45 18.43 5.57
CA LYS A 538 -7.46 19.81 6.10
C LYS A 538 -7.81 20.84 5.03
N VAL A 539 -7.29 20.69 3.80
CA VAL A 539 -7.68 21.55 2.66
C VAL A 539 -9.13 21.31 2.28
N LEU A 540 -9.56 20.05 2.11
CA LEU A 540 -10.93 19.71 1.74
C LEU A 540 -11.96 20.23 2.76
N TYR A 541 -11.67 20.11 4.06
CA TYR A 541 -12.51 20.66 5.12
C TYR A 541 -12.76 22.16 4.96
N LEU A 542 -11.72 22.94 4.64
CA LEU A 542 -11.83 24.38 4.46
C LEU A 542 -12.51 24.76 3.14
N ILE A 543 -12.30 23.98 2.06
CA ILE A 543 -12.98 24.17 0.77
C ILE A 543 -14.50 23.98 0.94
N PHE A 544 -14.95 22.87 1.52
CA PHE A 544 -16.38 22.61 1.72
C PHE A 544 -16.99 23.41 2.89
N GLY A 545 -16.17 23.84 3.86
CA GLY A 545 -16.60 24.70 4.97
C GLY A 545 -16.87 26.16 4.58
N ASN A 546 -16.38 26.63 3.43
CA ASN A 546 -16.59 27.99 2.93
C ASN A 546 -17.61 28.00 1.77
N PRO A 547 -18.75 28.73 1.89
CA PRO A 547 -19.78 28.79 0.85
C PRO A 547 -19.29 29.26 -0.53
N SER A 548 -18.22 30.05 -0.61
CA SER A 548 -17.65 30.50 -1.88
C SER A 548 -16.82 29.44 -2.61
N THR A 549 -16.46 28.34 -1.94
CA THR A 549 -15.64 27.25 -2.47
C THR A 549 -16.31 25.87 -2.38
N ALA A 550 -17.48 25.76 -1.74
CA ALA A 550 -18.18 24.48 -1.55
C ALA A 550 -18.62 23.79 -2.86
N GLU A 551 -18.72 24.53 -3.97
CA GLU A 551 -19.01 24.02 -5.32
C GLU A 551 -17.77 23.99 -6.25
N TYR A 552 -16.55 24.04 -5.68
CA TYR A 552 -15.29 24.03 -6.45
C TYR A 552 -15.07 22.74 -7.26
N PHE A 553 -15.49 21.58 -6.74
CA PHE A 553 -15.40 20.30 -7.44
C PHE A 553 -16.57 20.12 -8.42
N TYR A 554 -16.32 19.56 -9.60
CA TYR A 554 -17.40 19.09 -10.46
C TYR A 554 -18.13 17.90 -9.81
N THR A 555 -19.38 17.67 -10.21
CA THR A 555 -20.22 16.61 -9.63
C THR A 555 -19.64 15.21 -9.76
N ASN A 556 -18.90 14.93 -10.85
CA ASN A 556 -18.28 13.62 -11.07
C ASN A 556 -17.12 13.40 -10.10
N ASP A 557 -16.22 14.39 -10.00
CA ASP A 557 -15.08 14.36 -9.08
C ASP A 557 -15.55 14.31 -7.62
N LEU A 558 -16.64 15.00 -7.30
CA LEU A 558 -17.28 14.97 -5.99
C LEU A 558 -17.87 13.59 -5.65
N HIS A 559 -18.46 12.87 -6.62
CA HIS A 559 -18.88 11.48 -6.42
C HIS A 559 -17.68 10.56 -6.16
N VAL A 560 -16.59 10.71 -6.93
CA VAL A 560 -15.35 9.95 -6.72
C VAL A 560 -14.74 10.25 -5.35
N LEU A 561 -14.72 11.53 -4.92
CA LEU A 561 -14.23 11.92 -3.60
C LEU A 561 -15.06 11.30 -2.47
N VAL A 562 -16.39 11.25 -2.60
CA VAL A 562 -17.24 10.55 -1.62
C VAL A 562 -16.92 9.06 -1.60
N ASP A 563 -16.78 8.41 -2.75
CA ASP A 563 -16.43 6.98 -2.80
C ASP A 563 -15.06 6.69 -2.15
N VAL A 564 -14.06 7.53 -2.38
CA VAL A 564 -12.74 7.44 -1.72
C VAL A 564 -12.85 7.63 -0.22
N ILE A 565 -13.60 8.65 0.25
CA ILE A 565 -13.81 8.90 1.69
C ILE A 565 -14.54 7.72 2.36
N LEU A 566 -15.56 7.17 1.72
CA LEU A 566 -16.34 6.06 2.27
C LEU A 566 -15.51 4.77 2.33
N ARG A 567 -14.79 4.42 1.26
CA ARG A 567 -13.88 3.27 1.25
C ARG A 567 -12.82 3.41 2.35
N ASN A 568 -12.10 4.53 2.37
CA ASN A 568 -11.05 4.77 3.37
C ASN A 568 -11.61 4.81 4.81
N LEU A 569 -12.86 5.24 5.04
CA LEU A 569 -13.50 5.18 6.36
C LEU A 569 -13.80 3.77 6.85
N ILE A 570 -14.20 2.85 5.96
CA ILE A 570 -14.38 1.42 6.27
C ILE A 570 -13.02 0.78 6.53
N ASP A 571 -12.03 1.12 5.71
CA ASP A 571 -10.72 0.47 5.75
C ASP A 571 -9.89 0.85 7.00
N LEU A 572 -10.25 1.86 7.80
CA LEU A 572 -9.44 2.29 8.96
C LEU A 572 -9.66 1.41 10.22
N PRO A 573 -8.60 0.83 10.83
CA PRO A 573 -8.70 -0.08 11.98
C PRO A 573 -9.04 0.63 13.28
N HIS A 574 -9.72 -0.09 14.16
CA HIS A 574 -10.30 0.48 15.37
C HIS A 574 -9.27 0.87 16.45
N GLU A 575 -8.05 0.32 16.42
CA GLU A 575 -7.15 0.29 17.59
C GLU A 575 -5.94 1.25 17.52
N SER A 576 -5.64 1.86 16.37
CA SER A 576 -4.47 2.76 16.22
C SER A 576 -4.84 4.25 16.45
N PRO A 577 -4.04 5.02 17.21
CA PRO A 577 -4.24 6.47 17.37
C PRO A 577 -4.25 7.24 16.04
N ALA A 578 -3.34 6.90 15.11
CA ALA A 578 -3.29 7.49 13.78
C ALA A 578 -4.56 7.16 12.97
N ALA A 579 -5.08 5.94 13.09
CA ALA A 579 -6.34 5.54 12.46
C ALA A 579 -7.54 6.33 13.02
N SER A 580 -7.55 6.57 14.34
CA SER A 580 -8.58 7.38 14.99
C SER A 580 -8.51 8.85 14.53
N ALA A 581 -7.32 9.46 14.46
CA ALA A 581 -7.13 10.81 13.95
C ALA A 581 -7.61 10.96 12.49
N LEU A 582 -7.27 10.00 11.62
CA LEU A 582 -7.78 9.95 10.25
C LEU A 582 -9.30 9.79 10.22
N ARG A 583 -9.87 8.81 10.94
CA ARG A 583 -11.33 8.56 10.99
C ARG A 583 -12.09 9.81 11.43
N HIS A 584 -11.60 10.50 12.45
CA HIS A 584 -12.21 11.74 12.92
C HIS A 584 -12.12 12.83 11.87
N THR A 585 -10.97 12.99 11.21
CA THR A 585 -10.78 14.01 10.17
C THR A 585 -11.64 13.72 8.94
N TYR A 586 -11.72 12.48 8.46
CA TYR A 586 -12.62 12.05 7.39
C TYR A 586 -14.09 12.33 7.71
N LEU A 587 -14.59 11.96 8.89
CA LEU A 587 -15.98 12.24 9.29
C LEU A 587 -16.27 13.75 9.39
N ARG A 588 -15.29 14.55 9.83
CA ARG A 588 -15.41 16.01 9.88
C ARG A 588 -15.39 16.67 8.50
N VAL A 589 -14.69 16.10 7.51
CA VAL A 589 -14.73 16.53 6.09
C VAL A 589 -16.04 16.10 5.43
N LEU A 590 -16.51 14.89 5.73
CA LEU A 590 -17.74 14.33 5.18
C LEU A 590 -18.96 15.17 5.54
N ASN A 591 -19.06 15.72 6.76
CA ASN A 591 -20.22 16.54 7.14
C ASN A 591 -20.41 17.80 6.26
N PRO A 592 -19.42 18.71 6.08
CA PRO A 592 -19.47 19.80 5.10
C PRO A 592 -19.75 19.36 3.66
N ILE A 593 -19.23 18.20 3.22
CA ILE A 593 -19.58 17.65 1.90
C ILE A 593 -21.09 17.37 1.84
N LEU A 594 -21.65 16.66 2.82
CA LEU A 594 -23.07 16.30 2.84
C LEU A 594 -24.01 17.50 3.01
N THR A 595 -23.57 18.59 3.66
CA THR A 595 -24.40 19.79 3.90
C THR A 595 -24.25 20.89 2.86
N ASN A 596 -23.04 21.15 2.36
CA ASN A 596 -22.71 22.37 1.62
C ASN A 596 -22.44 22.13 0.13
N SER A 597 -22.03 20.92 -0.25
CA SER A 597 -21.72 20.58 -1.65
C SER A 597 -22.97 20.30 -2.48
N GLN A 598 -22.77 20.09 -3.78
CA GLN A 598 -23.83 19.77 -4.73
C GLN A 598 -24.59 18.46 -4.40
N ILE A 599 -24.00 17.51 -3.66
CA ILE A 599 -24.67 16.25 -3.24
C ILE A 599 -25.86 16.50 -2.29
N SER A 600 -25.87 17.66 -1.59
CA SER A 600 -27.02 18.10 -0.78
C SER A 600 -28.29 18.35 -1.60
N LYS A 601 -28.18 18.44 -2.93
CA LYS A 601 -29.28 18.70 -3.87
C LYS A 601 -29.72 17.39 -4.53
N PRO A 602 -31.03 17.18 -4.80
CA PRO A 602 -31.49 16.00 -5.54
C PRO A 602 -30.95 15.96 -6.99
N PRO A 603 -30.69 14.78 -7.57
CA PRO A 603 -30.79 13.45 -6.96
C PRO A 603 -29.61 13.15 -6.02
N HIS A 604 -29.91 12.66 -4.82
CA HIS A 604 -28.90 12.43 -3.79
C HIS A 604 -28.03 11.20 -4.10
N TYR A 605 -26.72 11.40 -4.17
CA TYR A 605 -25.75 10.35 -4.45
C TYR A 605 -25.64 9.36 -3.28
N LYS A 606 -25.74 8.05 -3.59
CA LYS A 606 -25.50 6.90 -2.68
C LYS A 606 -26.05 7.04 -1.24
N ARG A 607 -27.27 7.59 -1.12
CA ARG A 607 -27.94 7.82 0.17
C ARG A 607 -27.93 6.60 1.10
N GLU A 608 -28.32 5.43 0.59
CA GLU A 608 -28.47 4.21 1.40
C GLU A 608 -27.11 3.64 1.82
N ASP A 609 -26.09 3.71 0.95
CA ASP A 609 -24.74 3.25 1.27
C ASP A 609 -24.08 4.16 2.32
N LEU A 610 -24.28 5.48 2.22
CA LEU A 610 -23.88 6.46 3.22
C LEU A 610 -24.47 6.13 4.60
N LEU A 611 -25.78 5.90 4.67
CA LEU A 611 -26.46 5.53 5.92
C LEU A 611 -25.95 4.18 6.46
N ARG A 612 -25.86 3.16 5.61
CA ARG A 612 -25.38 1.82 5.99
C ARG A 612 -23.98 1.87 6.59
N LEU A 613 -23.06 2.60 5.96
CA LEU A 613 -21.68 2.77 6.42
C LEU A 613 -21.61 3.54 7.74
N LEU A 614 -22.31 4.67 7.85
CA LEU A 614 -22.37 5.46 9.07
C LEU A 614 -22.93 4.64 10.25
N HIS A 615 -23.96 3.82 10.02
CA HIS A 615 -24.47 2.88 11.03
C HIS A 615 -23.46 1.77 11.37
N LEU A 616 -22.75 1.23 10.39
CA LEU A 616 -21.70 0.23 10.60
C LEU A 616 -20.58 0.76 11.50
N LEU A 617 -20.10 2.00 11.28
CA LEU A 617 -19.06 2.64 12.12
C LEU A 617 -19.44 2.79 13.61
N VAL A 618 -20.74 2.78 13.95
CA VAL A 618 -21.23 2.85 15.35
C VAL A 618 -21.61 1.48 15.90
N THR A 619 -21.93 0.52 15.04
CA THR A 619 -22.43 -0.81 15.42
C THR A 619 -21.34 -1.88 15.44
N SER A 620 -20.22 -1.67 14.73
CA SER A 620 -19.06 -2.57 14.62
C SER A 620 -18.15 -2.64 15.86
N GLY A 621 -18.57 -2.06 17.00
CA GLY A 621 -17.80 -2.14 18.25
C GLY A 621 -17.73 -3.57 18.79
N ASN A 622 -16.53 -4.13 18.87
CA ASN A 622 -16.30 -5.41 19.53
C ASN A 622 -16.74 -5.35 21.00
N HIS A 623 -17.29 -6.44 21.54
CA HIS A 623 -17.80 -6.53 22.93
C HIS A 623 -16.78 -6.16 24.03
N PHE A 624 -15.49 -6.09 23.71
CA PHE A 624 -14.39 -5.75 24.62
C PHE A 624 -13.77 -4.35 24.37
N ALA A 625 -14.15 -3.64 23.30
CA ALA A 625 -13.68 -2.31 22.96
C ALA A 625 -14.82 -1.47 22.36
N PRO A 626 -15.53 -0.65 23.18
CA PRO A 626 -16.63 0.17 22.68
C PRO A 626 -16.13 1.23 21.69
N VAL A 627 -16.96 1.55 20.69
CA VAL A 627 -16.65 2.61 19.70
C VAL A 627 -16.40 3.94 20.41
N ASP A 628 -15.32 4.63 20.02
CA ASP A 628 -14.95 5.94 20.56
C ASP A 628 -16.11 6.95 20.51
N GLU A 629 -16.26 7.72 21.58
CA GLU A 629 -17.35 8.69 21.74
C GLU A 629 -17.28 9.81 20.69
N THR A 630 -16.08 10.20 20.26
CA THR A 630 -15.88 11.22 19.22
C THR A 630 -16.38 10.72 17.87
N THR A 631 -16.05 9.48 17.51
CA THR A 631 -16.58 8.80 16.33
C THR A 631 -18.10 8.75 16.35
N VAL A 632 -18.72 8.34 17.47
CA VAL A 632 -20.19 8.33 17.62
C VAL A 632 -20.81 9.73 17.46
N ARG A 633 -20.17 10.76 18.03
CA ARG A 633 -20.62 12.17 17.93
C ARG A 633 -20.54 12.69 16.49
N LEU A 634 -19.45 12.39 15.78
CA LEU A 634 -19.23 12.81 14.40
C LEU A 634 -20.16 12.06 13.42
N VAL A 635 -20.38 10.76 13.62
CA VAL A 635 -21.38 9.99 12.85
C VAL A 635 -22.78 10.58 13.04
N LYS A 636 -23.21 10.86 14.28
CA LYS A 636 -24.50 11.49 14.55
C LYS A 636 -24.66 12.80 13.77
N ARG A 637 -23.63 13.66 13.78
CA ARG A 637 -23.56 14.91 13.01
C ARG A 637 -23.65 14.71 11.49
N CYS A 638 -23.08 13.62 10.95
CA CYS A 638 -23.27 13.25 9.54
C CYS A 638 -24.70 12.79 9.26
N THR A 639 -25.28 11.93 10.11
CA THR A 639 -26.65 11.42 9.91
C THR A 639 -27.74 12.48 10.06
N SER A 640 -27.52 13.54 10.85
CA SER A 640 -28.50 14.61 11.10
C SER A 640 -28.77 15.54 9.91
N VAL A 641 -28.11 15.33 8.76
CA VAL A 641 -28.33 16.11 7.54
C VAL A 641 -29.71 15.80 6.95
N GLN A 642 -30.48 16.84 6.58
CA GLN A 642 -31.92 16.74 6.28
C GLN A 642 -32.28 15.68 5.24
N TRP A 643 -31.50 15.52 4.18
CA TRP A 643 -31.80 14.57 3.09
C TRP A 643 -31.42 13.11 3.40
N LEU A 644 -30.62 12.87 4.45
CA LEU A 644 -30.32 11.53 4.96
C LEU A 644 -31.42 11.03 5.92
N GLN A 645 -32.12 11.93 6.60
CA GLN A 645 -33.22 11.57 7.52
C GLN A 645 -34.37 10.85 6.79
N PRO A 646 -35.01 9.84 7.42
CA PRO A 646 -36.11 9.10 6.81
C PRO A 646 -37.19 10.05 6.27
N PRO A 647 -37.78 9.80 5.09
CA PRO A 647 -38.94 10.57 4.64
C PRO A 647 -40.04 10.40 5.70
N GLY A 648 -40.39 11.52 6.34
CA GLY A 648 -41.16 11.48 7.58
C GLY A 648 -42.46 10.70 7.42
N THR A 649 -42.65 9.68 8.26
CA THR A 649 -43.97 9.09 8.48
C THR A 649 -44.89 10.20 8.95
N VAL A 650 -45.93 10.50 8.17
CA VAL A 650 -47.02 11.38 8.59
C VAL A 650 -47.78 10.66 9.71
N THR A 651 -47.34 10.86 10.94
CA THR A 651 -48.15 10.59 12.12
C THR A 651 -49.02 11.82 12.33
N ASP A 652 -50.27 11.72 11.87
CA ASP A 652 -51.35 12.60 12.33
C ASP A 652 -51.47 12.46 13.85
N ASP A 653 -50.95 13.42 14.59
CA ASP A 653 -51.40 13.67 15.96
C ASP A 653 -51.38 15.18 16.23
N ALA A 654 -52.57 15.77 16.17
CA ALA A 654 -52.75 17.22 16.30
C ALA A 654 -53.12 17.61 17.73
N SER A 655 -52.32 18.46 18.38
CA SER A 655 -52.86 19.49 19.29
C SER A 655 -51.92 20.70 19.39
N PRO A 656 -52.43 21.91 19.73
CA PRO A 656 -51.79 23.15 19.27
C PRO A 656 -51.27 24.08 20.37
N THR A 657 -50.25 24.88 20.07
CA THR A 657 -50.03 26.19 20.73
C THR A 657 -49.43 27.23 19.80
N ASN A 658 -50.22 28.29 19.53
CA ASN A 658 -49.87 29.69 19.26
C ASN A 658 -48.60 30.04 18.48
N GLY A 659 -48.77 30.67 17.32
CA GLY A 659 -47.69 31.31 16.56
C GLY A 659 -47.53 32.80 16.84
N HIS A 660 -46.52 33.39 16.20
CA HIS A 660 -46.50 34.82 15.87
C HIS A 660 -45.83 35.02 14.51
N SER A 661 -46.58 35.53 13.55
CA SER A 661 -46.09 35.95 12.24
C SER A 661 -45.60 37.39 12.29
N THR A 662 -44.37 37.65 11.85
CA THR A 662 -43.89 39.00 11.51
C THR A 662 -43.34 39.02 10.09
N THR A 663 -44.15 39.56 9.17
CA THR A 663 -43.76 39.89 7.80
C THR A 663 -42.88 41.13 7.80
N ASN A 664 -41.73 41.11 7.13
CA ASN A 664 -40.95 42.33 6.81
C ASN A 664 -40.70 42.44 5.30
N SER A 665 -40.78 43.68 4.81
CA SER A 665 -40.92 44.05 3.40
C SER A 665 -39.58 44.26 2.66
N PRO A 666 -39.55 44.22 1.32
CA PRO A 666 -38.30 44.08 0.55
C PRO A 666 -37.59 45.42 0.28
N ILE A 667 -37.00 46.04 1.32
CA ILE A 667 -36.17 47.26 1.16
C ILE A 667 -34.75 47.11 1.77
N GLU A 668 -34.50 46.18 2.68
CA GLU A 668 -33.16 46.00 3.29
C GLU A 668 -32.12 45.30 2.38
N TYR A 669 -32.56 44.63 1.30
CA TYR A 669 -31.66 43.83 0.45
C TYR A 669 -30.58 44.62 -0.29
N MET A 670 -30.81 45.90 -0.63
CA MET A 670 -29.83 46.69 -1.39
C MET A 670 -28.68 47.23 -0.52
N ALA A 671 -28.94 47.56 0.75
CA ALA A 671 -27.92 48.05 1.67
C ALA A 671 -26.96 46.94 2.13
N ASN A 672 -27.46 45.71 2.28
CA ASN A 672 -26.63 44.56 2.66
C ASN A 672 -25.73 44.08 1.52
N GLY A 673 -26.16 44.23 0.25
CA GLY A 673 -25.38 43.82 -0.92
C GLY A 673 -24.02 44.52 -1.04
N GLN A 674 -23.95 45.83 -0.78
CA GLN A 674 -22.67 46.56 -0.79
C GLN A 674 -21.77 46.19 0.41
N LYS A 675 -22.37 45.92 1.58
CA LYS A 675 -21.64 45.47 2.77
C LYS A 675 -21.04 44.08 2.56
N GLU A 676 -21.76 43.16 1.92
CA GLU A 676 -21.28 41.81 1.65
C GLU A 676 -20.31 41.75 0.45
N LEU A 677 -20.42 42.65 -0.53
CA LEU A 677 -19.39 42.85 -1.55
C LEU A 677 -18.07 43.35 -0.94
N ALA A 678 -18.12 44.32 -0.02
CA ALA A 678 -16.94 44.75 0.73
C ALA A 678 -16.37 43.62 1.61
N ARG A 679 -17.23 42.76 2.19
CA ARG A 679 -16.83 41.59 2.99
C ARG A 679 -16.15 40.51 2.13
N ARG A 680 -16.65 40.26 0.91
CA ARG A 680 -16.02 39.39 -0.09
C ARG A 680 -14.66 39.92 -0.55
N ALA A 681 -14.52 41.23 -0.74
CA ALA A 681 -13.26 41.85 -1.15
C ALA A 681 -12.17 41.84 -0.05
N LEU A 682 -12.55 41.78 1.23
CA LEU A 682 -11.63 41.90 2.37
C LEU A 682 -11.19 40.58 3.03
N GLY A 683 -11.67 39.42 2.56
CA GLY A 683 -11.05 38.12 2.85
C GLY A 683 -10.77 37.80 4.33
N MET A 684 -11.77 37.89 5.21
CA MET A 684 -11.62 37.54 6.63
C MET A 684 -12.73 36.64 7.20
N SER A 685 -12.28 35.65 7.98
CA SER A 685 -12.99 35.01 9.11
C SER A 685 -14.37 34.39 8.85
N VAL A 686 -14.40 33.06 8.80
CA VAL A 686 -15.62 32.25 8.92
C VAL A 686 -16.22 32.41 10.33
N GLN A 687 -17.14 33.36 10.50
CA GLN A 687 -18.03 33.41 11.67
C GLN A 687 -19.41 32.85 11.28
N GLY A 688 -19.58 31.55 11.54
CA GLY A 688 -20.80 30.79 11.31
C GLY A 688 -20.86 29.58 12.25
N GLY A 689 -21.38 29.79 13.47
CA GLY A 689 -21.59 28.75 14.48
C GLY A 689 -20.35 28.43 15.34
N GLY A 690 -20.51 28.50 16.66
CA GLY A 690 -19.45 28.15 17.64
C GLY A 690 -19.01 26.68 17.60
N GLU A 691 -19.79 25.81 16.94
CA GLU A 691 -19.49 24.39 16.69
C GLU A 691 -18.65 24.14 15.42
N SER A 692 -18.54 25.15 14.55
CA SER A 692 -17.61 25.14 13.41
C SER A 692 -16.18 25.43 13.89
N SER A 693 -16.03 26.41 14.80
CA SER A 693 -14.74 26.78 15.39
C SER A 693 -14.12 25.67 16.25
N THR A 694 -14.91 24.91 17.01
CA THR A 694 -14.39 23.74 17.75
C THR A 694 -13.91 22.65 16.79
N SER A 695 -14.67 22.40 15.71
CA SER A 695 -14.26 21.42 14.69
C SER A 695 -13.01 21.84 13.91
N VAL A 696 -12.85 23.13 13.59
CA VAL A 696 -11.61 23.71 13.02
C VAL A 696 -10.43 23.48 13.96
N LEU A 697 -10.59 23.82 15.24
CA LEU A 697 -9.54 23.76 16.26
C LEU A 697 -9.07 22.32 16.50
N GLU A 698 -10.00 21.36 16.60
CA GLU A 698 -9.68 19.94 16.73
C GLU A 698 -9.00 19.37 15.47
N ILE A 699 -9.42 19.74 14.26
CA ILE A 699 -8.72 19.34 13.02
C ILE A 699 -7.30 19.90 12.97
N ALA A 700 -7.10 21.14 13.41
CA ALA A 700 -5.77 21.76 13.48
C ALA A 700 -4.83 21.00 14.43
N THR A 701 -5.35 20.31 15.45
CA THR A 701 -4.54 19.51 16.39
C THR A 701 -4.08 18.14 15.88
N HIS A 702 -4.69 17.59 14.82
CA HIS A 702 -4.30 16.29 14.26
C HIS A 702 -3.07 16.44 13.34
N THR A 703 -1.88 16.13 13.83
CA THR A 703 -0.60 16.12 13.08
C THR A 703 0.10 14.79 13.28
N GLU A 704 0.72 14.24 12.24
CA GLU A 704 1.36 12.91 12.29
C GLU A 704 2.79 12.95 11.75
N LYS A 705 3.67 12.09 12.27
CA LYS A 705 5.10 12.08 11.91
C LYS A 705 5.37 11.62 10.47
N PRO A 706 6.51 12.03 9.86
CA PRO A 706 6.99 11.49 8.59
C PRO A 706 7.04 9.97 8.56
N GLY A 707 6.60 9.39 7.43
CA GLY A 707 6.67 7.95 7.18
C GLY A 707 5.66 7.10 7.95
N VAL A 708 4.79 7.68 8.78
CA VAL A 708 3.67 6.95 9.41
C VAL A 708 2.68 6.54 8.33
N GLN A 709 2.66 5.24 8.05
CA GLN A 709 1.78 4.63 7.07
C GLN A 709 0.37 4.49 7.62
N THR A 710 -0.61 4.74 6.75
CA THR A 710 -2.03 4.65 7.08
C THR A 710 -2.40 3.20 7.36
N PRO A 711 -2.75 2.87 8.62
CA PRO A 711 -3.10 1.51 8.96
C PRO A 711 -4.46 1.18 8.33
N SER A 712 -4.63 -0.04 7.81
CA SER A 712 -5.89 -0.50 7.21
C SER A 712 -6.31 -1.88 7.75
N LEU A 713 -7.61 -2.08 7.97
CA LEU A 713 -8.26 -3.38 8.24
C LEU A 713 -8.13 -4.31 7.06
N GLY A 714 -8.10 -3.75 5.85
CA GLY A 714 -7.67 -4.45 4.67
C GLY A 714 -6.16 -4.69 4.61
N LYS A 715 -5.47 -4.82 5.76
CA LYS A 715 -4.03 -5.05 5.89
C LYS A 715 -3.67 -5.68 7.27
N ALA A 716 -4.23 -6.84 7.61
CA ALA A 716 -3.83 -7.71 8.76
C ALA A 716 -4.50 -9.12 8.68
N VAL A 717 -3.78 -10.22 8.94
CA VAL A 717 -3.86 -11.63 8.43
C VAL A 717 -3.02 -11.86 7.13
N GLN A 718 -2.81 -13.11 6.68
CA GLN A 718 -1.70 -13.61 5.83
C GLN A 718 -0.44 -13.00 6.36
#